data_AF-A0A7S3ABG6-F1
#
_entry.id   AF-A0A7S3ABG6-F1
#
_cell.length_a   1.000
_cell.length_b   1.000
_cell.length_c   1.000
_cell.angle_alpha   90.00
_cell.angle_beta   90.00
_cell.angle_gamma   90.00
#
_symmetry.space_group_name_H-M   'P 1'
#
loop_
_entity.id
_entity.type
_entity.pdbx_description
1 polymer ?
#
loop_
_entity_poly.entity_id
_entity_poly.type
_entity_poly.pdbx_seq_one_letter_code
_entity_poly.pdbx_strand_id
1 'polypeptide(L)'
;MKGVYSSPESRMYRAAQQATFPDNTYAVDSGGDPLVIPSLSFEQFTAFHDSFYHPSNSKIFFYGDDDPTVRLELLDSYLSEFTKPALPARGVDTQPLKAEPWRVTETYPASEDSTHMVMVNWLVNEEPLSDVDELALGVLDHLLMGSPTSTLYKAMIESKLGESILGGGLSDELKQATFSIGLKGVKPEDVPKVEALAIDTLASAAADGFPQDAIDASLNTIEFQLRECNTGGFPKGLSFMLSMMPRWIYRKELDSCSPLDALRFEKPLADLKAKLASGEKVFENLLTQIIVENKHRNTVELSPDTGLGDKLVAQEAAKLASIKATMSADQVQQVIDETAKLKEAQLKEDSAEDLATIPRVGLGDLEREVKTIPTEIGELAGGGTLLTHPIPTAGVVYADVVFDLENLEADELSLVPLFTRMVKETGTSELDAVGLQRRIGARTGGISVSTLSATRIDPATGLSSPADPFDATYRLAVRAKGTVQKADALFDLVHSVMTDAQLDAQPKVVQLLTETKSNYESAFVSSGNSFAGARLAARKSVLGMVNEMVGGVTYYESVKEMLKAAEEDWPSLLARLERLRAKIISRDNVLINLTVDGAAMDDVTATVGKFVEKLPEVPMEAPPPSSPTWRKSITLLDPANEAYSITTQVNYVAASCNLLSQGETARVAAYQVVSRFLSRGYLWDNVRVVGGAYGGGCSFDPLTGAFSYSSYRDPNLQGTLDIYEKTAEVLSSLELTDDALEQAIVGAVGDLDQPMTPDAKGYRALSWYLQGMTTETRQAYRDEMLSTTRDDFSAFGAKLSEKPLTAAVFGSAEAIEKANEARQEEAKMVVTKLG
;
A
#
# COMPACT_ATOMS: atom_id res chain seq x y z
N MET A 1 8.66 -17.31 -2.03
CA MET A 1 7.49 -17.95 -2.66
C MET A 1 6.55 -18.68 -1.70
N LYS A 2 7.03 -19.42 -0.67
CA LYS A 2 6.11 -20.05 0.32
C LYS A 2 5.10 -19.07 0.95
N GLY A 3 5.56 -17.91 1.41
CA GLY A 3 4.68 -16.86 1.94
C GLY A 3 3.83 -16.11 0.90
N VAL A 4 4.13 -16.23 -0.40
CA VAL A 4 3.21 -15.76 -1.46
C VAL A 4 2.05 -16.75 -1.55
N TYR A 5 2.35 -18.05 -1.64
CA TYR A 5 1.36 -19.12 -1.74
C TYR A 5 0.75 -19.58 -0.41
N SER A 6 0.96 -18.84 0.68
CA SER A 6 0.08 -18.91 1.85
C SER A 6 -1.16 -18.02 1.70
N SER A 7 -1.14 -17.06 0.77
CA SER A 7 -2.34 -16.28 0.42
C SER A 7 -3.21 -17.05 -0.58
N PRO A 8 -4.50 -17.30 -0.27
CA PRO A 8 -5.44 -17.86 -1.23
C PRO A 8 -5.60 -17.00 -2.49
N GLU A 9 -5.58 -15.67 -2.35
CA GLU A 9 -5.69 -14.74 -3.48
C GLU A 9 -4.50 -14.89 -4.42
N SER A 10 -3.27 -14.99 -3.91
CA SER A 10 -2.08 -15.21 -4.76
C SER A 10 -2.15 -16.53 -5.52
N ARG A 11 -2.74 -17.58 -4.93
CA ARG A 11 -3.00 -18.86 -5.63
C ARG A 11 -4.05 -18.69 -6.72
N MET A 12 -5.13 -17.95 -6.44
CA MET A 12 -6.18 -17.63 -7.40
C MET A 12 -5.61 -16.90 -8.61
N TYR A 13 -4.86 -15.82 -8.41
CA TYR A 13 -4.27 -15.04 -9.52
C TYR A 13 -3.29 -15.88 -10.36
N ARG A 14 -2.48 -16.74 -9.72
CA ARG A 14 -1.64 -17.69 -10.45
C ARG A 14 -2.49 -18.64 -11.30
N ALA A 15 -3.48 -19.30 -10.70
CA ALA A 15 -4.33 -20.26 -11.42
C ALA A 15 -5.07 -19.60 -12.59
N ALA A 16 -5.56 -18.37 -12.41
CA ALA A 16 -6.19 -17.56 -13.44
C ALA A 16 -5.23 -17.25 -14.61
N GLN A 17 -4.01 -16.79 -14.32
CA GLN A 17 -3.02 -16.52 -15.37
C GLN A 17 -2.66 -17.81 -16.13
N GLN A 18 -2.39 -18.90 -15.43
CA GLN A 18 -2.02 -20.18 -16.04
C GLN A 18 -3.15 -20.76 -16.89
N ALA A 19 -4.39 -20.64 -16.42
CA ALA A 19 -5.57 -21.06 -17.17
C ALA A 19 -5.73 -20.23 -18.45
N THR A 20 -5.53 -18.90 -18.36
CA THR A 20 -5.72 -17.94 -19.46
C THR A 20 -4.61 -18.02 -20.52
N PHE A 21 -3.40 -18.42 -20.15
CA PHE A 21 -2.27 -18.48 -21.08
C PHE A 21 -1.58 -19.86 -21.10
N PRO A 22 -2.29 -20.96 -21.44
CA PRO A 22 -1.75 -22.31 -21.31
C PRO A 22 -0.63 -22.65 -22.28
N ASP A 23 -0.50 -21.93 -23.40
CA ASP A 23 0.36 -22.31 -24.53
C ASP A 23 1.63 -21.45 -24.66
N ASN A 24 1.87 -20.52 -23.72
CA ASN A 24 3.07 -19.69 -23.72
C ASN A 24 3.71 -19.56 -22.31
N THR A 25 4.71 -18.68 -22.16
CA THR A 25 5.48 -18.57 -20.90
C THR A 25 4.67 -18.11 -19.69
N TYR A 26 3.47 -17.56 -19.85
CA TYR A 26 2.63 -17.15 -18.73
C TYR A 26 1.90 -18.33 -18.08
N ALA A 27 1.91 -19.51 -18.70
CA ALA A 27 1.45 -20.80 -18.14
C ALA A 27 2.28 -21.26 -16.93
N VAL A 28 3.49 -20.73 -16.77
CA VAL A 28 4.40 -21.06 -15.68
C VAL A 28 4.58 -19.87 -14.74
N ASP A 29 4.93 -20.18 -13.50
CA ASP A 29 5.18 -19.18 -12.47
C ASP A 29 6.63 -18.71 -12.52
N SER A 30 6.85 -17.48 -13.00
CA SER A 30 8.17 -16.85 -13.08
C SER A 30 8.78 -16.53 -11.71
N GLY A 31 7.95 -16.37 -10.66
CA GLY A 31 8.42 -16.25 -9.28
C GLY A 31 8.92 -17.58 -8.70
N GLY A 32 8.39 -18.69 -9.23
CA GLY A 32 8.79 -20.06 -8.91
C GLY A 32 7.87 -20.75 -7.89
N ASP A 33 7.38 -21.93 -8.27
CA ASP A 33 6.63 -22.78 -7.34
C ASP A 33 7.58 -23.41 -6.30
N PRO A 34 7.34 -23.26 -4.98
CA PRO A 34 8.16 -23.89 -3.93
C PRO A 34 8.41 -25.38 -4.10
N LEU A 35 7.49 -26.12 -4.74
CA LEU A 35 7.65 -27.56 -5.00
C LEU A 35 8.64 -27.86 -6.14
N VAL A 36 8.83 -26.90 -7.06
CA VAL A 36 9.65 -27.01 -8.27
C VAL A 36 11.00 -26.32 -8.12
N ILE A 37 11.09 -25.20 -7.38
CA ILE A 37 12.34 -24.46 -7.13
C ILE A 37 13.52 -25.38 -6.76
N PRO A 38 13.39 -26.39 -5.88
CA PRO A 38 14.50 -27.28 -5.52
C PRO A 38 15.04 -28.17 -6.66
N SER A 39 14.40 -28.15 -7.84
CA SER A 39 14.87 -28.88 -9.04
C SER A 39 15.72 -28.01 -9.98
N LEU A 40 15.82 -26.70 -9.73
CA LEU A 40 16.68 -25.81 -10.50
C LEU A 40 18.16 -26.09 -10.20
N SER A 41 18.94 -26.39 -11.24
CA SER A 41 20.40 -26.55 -11.15
C SER A 41 21.14 -25.24 -11.45
N PHE A 42 22.39 -25.14 -10.98
CA PHE A 42 23.24 -23.99 -11.25
C PHE A 42 23.56 -23.84 -12.76
N GLU A 43 23.69 -24.96 -13.47
CA GLU A 43 23.91 -25.00 -14.91
C GLU A 43 22.70 -24.43 -15.67
N GLN A 44 21.47 -24.74 -15.23
CA GLN A 44 20.26 -24.15 -15.83
C GLN A 44 20.17 -22.64 -15.54
N PHE A 45 20.51 -22.22 -14.32
CA PHE A 45 20.52 -20.81 -13.94
C PHE A 45 21.52 -20.00 -14.78
N THR A 46 22.76 -20.49 -14.91
CA THR A 46 23.81 -19.84 -15.71
C THR A 46 23.47 -19.82 -17.19
N ALA A 47 22.98 -20.94 -17.75
CA ALA A 47 22.54 -20.98 -19.15
C ALA A 47 21.39 -20.00 -19.44
N PHE A 48 20.47 -19.78 -18.49
CA PHE A 48 19.43 -18.77 -18.61
C PHE A 48 20.03 -17.36 -18.64
N HIS A 49 20.95 -17.04 -17.72
CA HIS A 49 21.65 -15.76 -17.70
C HIS A 49 22.38 -15.49 -19.03
N ASP A 50 23.21 -16.44 -19.49
CA ASP A 50 23.99 -16.31 -20.72
C ASP A 50 23.10 -16.11 -21.96
N SER A 51 21.90 -16.70 -21.95
CA SER A 51 20.93 -16.58 -23.04
C SER A 51 20.22 -15.22 -23.03
N PHE A 52 19.84 -14.70 -21.87
CA PHE A 52 18.89 -13.58 -21.78
C PHE A 52 19.48 -12.24 -21.32
N TYR A 53 20.64 -12.23 -20.65
CA TYR A 53 21.26 -11.01 -20.08
C TYR A 53 22.30 -10.36 -21.02
N HIS A 54 22.46 -10.85 -22.25
CA HIS A 54 23.32 -10.19 -23.25
C HIS A 54 22.74 -8.82 -23.65
N PRO A 55 23.54 -7.73 -23.80
CA PRO A 55 23.01 -6.39 -24.07
C PRO A 55 22.18 -6.24 -25.35
N SER A 56 22.41 -7.08 -26.37
CA SER A 56 21.56 -7.15 -27.56
C SER A 56 20.09 -7.54 -27.28
N ASN A 57 19.81 -8.15 -26.11
CA ASN A 57 18.46 -8.43 -25.62
C ASN A 57 17.96 -7.40 -24.58
N SER A 58 18.82 -6.47 -24.15
CA SER A 58 18.49 -5.46 -23.15
C SER A 58 17.73 -4.27 -23.73
N LYS A 59 16.91 -3.62 -22.90
CA LYS A 59 16.33 -2.29 -23.11
C LYS A 59 16.82 -1.38 -22.00
N ILE A 60 17.52 -0.30 -22.33
CA ILE A 60 18.10 0.62 -21.36
C ILE A 60 17.36 1.95 -21.44
N PHE A 61 16.82 2.40 -20.31
CA PHE A 61 16.01 3.61 -20.21
C PHE A 61 16.68 4.64 -19.31
N PHE A 62 16.66 5.91 -19.73
CA PHE A 62 17.09 7.05 -18.93
C PHE A 62 16.00 8.12 -18.94
N TYR A 63 15.83 8.79 -17.80
CA TYR A 63 14.92 9.91 -17.61
C TYR A 63 15.54 10.91 -16.64
N GLY A 64 15.50 12.19 -16.99
CA GLY A 64 16.12 13.27 -16.23
C GLY A 64 16.52 14.41 -17.15
N ASP A 65 16.93 15.53 -16.56
CA ASP A 65 17.35 16.77 -17.23
C ASP A 65 18.86 16.84 -17.50
N ASP A 66 19.63 15.82 -17.12
CA ASP A 66 21.06 15.69 -17.43
C ASP A 66 21.33 15.41 -18.93
N ASP A 67 22.56 15.75 -19.36
CA ASP A 67 22.99 15.67 -20.76
C ASP A 67 22.95 14.22 -21.28
N PRO A 68 22.14 13.92 -22.32
CA PRO A 68 22.07 12.59 -22.91
C PRO A 68 23.41 12.05 -23.41
N THR A 69 24.35 12.91 -23.81
CA THR A 69 25.66 12.51 -24.33
C THR A 69 26.47 11.78 -23.26
N VAL A 70 26.45 12.26 -22.03
CA VAL A 70 27.17 11.65 -20.89
C VAL A 70 26.65 10.23 -20.63
N ARG A 71 25.33 10.03 -20.71
CA ARG A 71 24.71 8.70 -20.57
C ARG A 71 25.15 7.75 -21.68
N LEU A 72 25.22 8.23 -22.92
CA LEU A 72 25.63 7.41 -24.07
C LEU A 72 27.11 7.05 -24.02
N GLU A 73 27.98 7.96 -23.59
CA GLU A 73 29.40 7.70 -23.36
C GLU A 73 29.60 6.66 -22.25
N LEU A 74 28.83 6.76 -21.15
CA LEU A 74 28.82 5.75 -20.10
C LEU A 74 28.40 4.39 -20.66
N LEU A 75 27.30 4.32 -21.41
CA LEU A 75 26.86 3.07 -22.03
C LEU A 75 27.90 2.49 -22.99
N ASP A 76 28.52 3.30 -23.83
CA ASP A 76 29.54 2.85 -24.78
C ASP A 76 30.71 2.16 -24.07
N SER A 77 31.12 2.68 -22.90
CA SER A 77 32.20 2.09 -22.10
C SER A 77 31.94 0.64 -21.64
N TYR A 78 30.67 0.24 -21.51
CA TYR A 78 30.28 -1.15 -21.17
C TYR A 78 29.88 -1.95 -22.41
N LEU A 79 29.05 -1.37 -23.27
CA LEU A 79 28.44 -2.07 -24.41
C LEU A 79 29.46 -2.41 -25.49
N SER A 80 30.55 -1.64 -25.62
CA SER A 80 31.62 -1.88 -26.59
C SER A 80 32.43 -3.16 -26.30
N GLU A 81 32.35 -3.70 -25.08
CA GLU A 81 32.98 -4.98 -24.72
C GLU A 81 32.25 -6.19 -25.31
N PHE A 82 31.02 -6.01 -25.79
CA PHE A 82 30.17 -7.09 -26.30
C PHE A 82 30.16 -7.16 -27.82
N THR A 83 30.28 -8.38 -28.36
CA THR A 83 30.03 -8.65 -29.78
C THR A 83 28.58 -9.06 -29.98
N LYS A 84 27.95 -8.63 -31.08
CA LYS A 84 26.56 -9.02 -31.39
C LYS A 84 26.43 -10.55 -31.59
N PRO A 85 25.72 -11.29 -30.72
CA PRO A 85 25.57 -12.74 -30.84
C PRO A 85 24.46 -13.08 -31.83
N ALA A 86 24.34 -14.37 -32.15
CA ALA A 86 23.08 -14.92 -32.65
C ALA A 86 22.07 -14.84 -31.49
N LEU A 87 21.17 -13.85 -31.54
CA LEU A 87 20.12 -13.68 -30.54
C LEU A 87 19.30 -14.96 -30.39
N PRO A 88 18.93 -15.38 -29.15
CA PRO A 88 17.90 -16.39 -28.98
C PRO A 88 16.64 -15.93 -29.71
N ALA A 89 16.04 -16.83 -30.49
CA ALA A 89 14.96 -16.48 -31.41
C ALA A 89 13.61 -16.18 -30.72
N ARG A 90 13.48 -16.32 -29.41
CA ARG A 90 12.16 -16.46 -28.77
C ARG A 90 11.72 -15.18 -28.07
N GLY A 91 10.77 -14.48 -28.70
CA GLY A 91 9.85 -13.58 -28.01
C GLY A 91 8.81 -14.37 -27.23
N VAL A 92 7.83 -13.69 -26.64
CA VAL A 92 6.67 -14.35 -26.05
C VAL A 92 5.67 -14.64 -27.17
N ASP A 93 5.31 -15.90 -27.38
CA ASP A 93 4.32 -16.27 -28.39
C ASP A 93 2.93 -15.76 -28.02
N THR A 94 2.15 -15.36 -29.03
CA THR A 94 0.75 -14.98 -28.84
C THR A 94 -0.05 -16.22 -28.47
N GLN A 95 -0.85 -16.12 -27.41
CA GLN A 95 -1.80 -17.14 -27.00
C GLN A 95 -3.01 -17.11 -27.96
N PRO A 96 -3.26 -18.20 -28.72
CA PRO A 96 -4.43 -18.26 -29.58
C PRO A 96 -5.73 -18.29 -28.75
N LEU A 97 -6.78 -17.66 -29.26
CA LEU A 97 -8.10 -17.71 -28.64
C LEU A 97 -8.68 -19.13 -28.73
N LYS A 98 -9.35 -19.57 -27.66
CA LYS A 98 -10.04 -20.87 -27.63
C LYS A 98 -11.48 -20.69 -28.10
N ALA A 99 -12.00 -21.72 -28.75
CA ALA A 99 -13.35 -21.71 -29.31
C ALA A 99 -14.46 -21.94 -28.26
N GLU A 100 -14.13 -22.50 -27.10
CA GLU A 100 -15.10 -22.84 -26.05
C GLU A 100 -14.58 -22.44 -24.66
N PRO A 101 -15.45 -21.93 -23.77
CA PRO A 101 -15.08 -21.68 -22.38
C PRO A 101 -14.76 -22.96 -21.60
N TRP A 102 -13.96 -22.84 -20.54
CA TRP A 102 -13.61 -23.96 -19.66
C TRP A 102 -13.58 -23.57 -18.18
N ARG A 103 -13.49 -24.56 -17.31
CA ARG A 103 -13.42 -24.37 -15.86
C ARG A 103 -12.22 -25.07 -15.27
N VAL A 104 -11.60 -24.43 -14.28
CA VAL A 104 -10.49 -24.96 -13.47
C VAL A 104 -10.92 -24.93 -12.01
N THR A 105 -10.65 -26.01 -11.28
CA THR A 105 -10.91 -26.09 -9.83
C THR A 105 -9.62 -26.46 -9.13
N GLU A 106 -9.22 -25.63 -8.17
CA GLU A 106 -8.02 -25.78 -7.36
C GLU A 106 -8.38 -25.72 -5.87
N THR A 107 -7.47 -26.14 -4.99
CA THR A 107 -7.66 -26.06 -3.53
C THR A 107 -6.66 -25.13 -2.86
N TYR A 108 -7.03 -24.63 -1.67
CA TYR A 108 -6.14 -23.81 -0.85
C TYR A 108 -6.17 -24.21 0.64
N PRO A 109 -5.07 -24.00 1.40
CA PRO A 109 -5.04 -24.29 2.83
C PRO A 109 -6.02 -23.40 3.58
N ALA A 110 -6.92 -24.01 4.35
CA ALA A 110 -8.10 -23.34 4.91
C ALA A 110 -8.32 -23.66 6.40
N SER A 111 -9.11 -22.82 7.07
CA SER A 111 -9.76 -23.10 8.36
C SER A 111 -11.20 -23.61 8.15
N GLU A 112 -11.88 -24.03 9.23
CA GLU A 112 -13.27 -24.54 9.15
C GLU A 112 -14.27 -23.52 8.59
N ASP A 113 -14.06 -22.23 8.87
CA ASP A 113 -14.93 -21.13 8.42
C ASP A 113 -14.56 -20.56 7.04
N SER A 114 -13.57 -21.16 6.36
CA SER A 114 -13.11 -20.67 5.06
C SER A 114 -14.14 -20.92 3.95
N THR A 115 -14.18 -20.02 2.98
CA THR A 115 -15.18 -19.97 1.91
C THR A 115 -14.58 -20.25 0.52
N HIS A 116 -15.42 -20.42 -0.50
CA HIS A 116 -14.93 -20.54 -1.88
C HIS A 116 -14.54 -19.16 -2.43
N MET A 117 -13.64 -19.18 -3.40
CA MET A 117 -13.32 -18.05 -4.26
C MET A 117 -13.61 -18.42 -5.71
N VAL A 118 -14.19 -17.51 -6.47
CA VAL A 118 -14.53 -17.72 -7.88
C VAL A 118 -14.08 -16.53 -8.69
N MET A 119 -13.39 -16.77 -9.80
CA MET A 119 -12.92 -15.73 -10.72
C MET A 119 -13.17 -16.15 -12.17
N VAL A 120 -13.80 -15.28 -12.94
CA VAL A 120 -14.01 -15.44 -14.38
C VAL A 120 -13.02 -14.54 -15.11
N ASN A 121 -12.32 -15.11 -16.09
CA ASN A 121 -11.19 -14.48 -16.77
C ASN A 121 -11.39 -14.55 -18.29
N TRP A 122 -11.04 -13.47 -18.97
CA TRP A 122 -11.02 -13.36 -20.43
C TRP A 122 -9.64 -12.94 -20.91
N LEU A 123 -9.21 -13.51 -22.04
CA LEU A 123 -8.11 -12.98 -22.84
C LEU A 123 -8.70 -12.02 -23.87
N VAL A 124 -8.41 -10.73 -23.75
CA VAL A 124 -9.16 -9.65 -24.41
C VAL A 124 -8.90 -9.59 -25.92
N ASN A 125 -7.66 -9.84 -26.34
CA ASN A 125 -7.23 -9.62 -27.72
C ASN A 125 -6.21 -10.68 -28.18
N GLU A 126 -6.31 -11.09 -29.45
CA GLU A 126 -5.27 -11.88 -30.14
C GLU A 126 -4.32 -10.97 -30.92
N GLU A 127 -4.89 -9.98 -31.60
CA GLU A 127 -4.16 -8.93 -32.32
C GLU A 127 -3.96 -7.68 -31.43
N PRO A 128 -2.92 -6.86 -31.69
CA PRO A 128 -2.74 -5.59 -31.00
C PRO A 128 -3.95 -4.66 -31.17
N LEU A 129 -4.31 -3.96 -30.10
CA LEU A 129 -5.37 -2.95 -30.12
C LEU A 129 -4.85 -1.64 -30.74
N SER A 130 -5.76 -0.82 -31.27
CA SER A 130 -5.41 0.53 -31.70
C SER A 130 -5.28 1.47 -30.49
N ASP A 131 -4.52 2.57 -30.61
CA ASP A 131 -4.36 3.54 -29.50
C ASP A 131 -5.71 4.07 -28.97
N VAL A 132 -6.69 4.25 -29.85
CA VAL A 132 -8.04 4.72 -29.48
C VAL A 132 -8.80 3.63 -28.75
N ASP A 133 -8.65 2.37 -29.15
CA ASP A 133 -9.33 1.25 -28.51
C ASP A 133 -8.71 0.91 -27.16
N GLU A 134 -7.38 1.00 -27.01
CA GLU A 134 -6.71 0.89 -25.70
C GLU A 134 -7.21 1.95 -24.71
N LEU A 135 -7.29 3.21 -25.13
CA LEU A 135 -7.83 4.27 -24.28
C LEU A 135 -9.32 4.04 -23.99
N ALA A 136 -10.10 3.60 -24.98
CA ALA A 136 -11.51 3.29 -24.80
C ALA A 136 -11.72 2.11 -23.84
N LEU A 137 -10.84 1.10 -23.86
CA LEU A 137 -10.83 0.01 -22.88
C LEU A 137 -10.54 0.50 -21.46
N GLY A 138 -9.60 1.43 -21.27
CA GLY A 138 -9.36 2.04 -19.96
C GLY A 138 -10.60 2.79 -19.43
N VAL A 139 -11.30 3.52 -20.30
CA VAL A 139 -12.57 4.18 -19.93
C VAL A 139 -13.69 3.15 -19.65
N LEU A 140 -13.76 2.08 -20.44
CA LEU A 140 -14.71 0.99 -20.26
C LEU A 140 -14.47 0.22 -18.95
N ASP A 141 -13.21 -0.05 -18.62
CA ASP A 141 -12.84 -0.66 -17.36
C ASP A 141 -13.29 0.19 -16.18
N HIS A 142 -13.05 1.51 -16.24
CA HIS A 142 -13.56 2.44 -15.23
C HIS A 142 -15.10 2.44 -15.14
N LEU A 143 -15.82 2.34 -16.27
CA LEU A 143 -17.30 2.23 -16.28
C LEU A 143 -17.82 0.96 -15.61
N LEU A 144 -17.06 -0.15 -15.71
CA LEU A 144 -17.44 -1.45 -15.17
C LEU A 144 -17.02 -1.61 -13.71
N MET A 145 -15.81 -1.17 -13.37
CA MET A 145 -15.10 -1.52 -12.14
C MET A 145 -14.47 -0.34 -11.38
N GLY A 146 -14.42 0.86 -11.96
CA GLY A 146 -13.65 2.00 -11.44
C GLY A 146 -14.11 2.57 -10.09
N SER A 147 -15.31 2.21 -9.64
CA SER A 147 -15.88 2.63 -8.35
C SER A 147 -16.91 1.61 -7.82
N PRO A 148 -17.29 1.69 -6.54
CA PRO A 148 -18.35 0.85 -5.97
C PRO A 148 -19.73 0.98 -6.63
N THR A 149 -19.92 2.02 -7.46
CA THR A 149 -21.18 2.31 -8.17
C THR A 149 -21.09 2.00 -9.67
N SER A 150 -19.95 1.50 -10.12
CA SER A 150 -19.71 1.05 -11.50
C SER A 150 -20.51 -0.22 -11.78
N THR A 151 -20.92 -0.42 -13.03
CA THR A 151 -21.99 -1.36 -13.40
C THR A 151 -21.73 -2.78 -12.90
N LEU A 152 -20.52 -3.31 -13.16
CA LEU A 152 -20.17 -4.68 -12.79
C LEU A 152 -19.83 -4.79 -11.31
N TYR A 153 -19.03 -3.87 -10.77
CA TYR A 153 -18.71 -3.85 -9.33
C TYR A 153 -19.99 -3.88 -8.49
N LYS A 154 -20.93 -2.98 -8.79
CA LYS A 154 -22.19 -2.84 -8.07
C LYS A 154 -23.00 -4.14 -8.14
N ALA A 155 -23.18 -4.70 -9.32
CA ALA A 155 -23.96 -5.94 -9.50
C ALA A 155 -23.37 -7.10 -8.71
N MET A 156 -22.05 -7.28 -8.75
CA MET A 156 -21.35 -8.36 -8.05
C MET A 156 -21.54 -8.26 -6.54
N ILE A 157 -21.39 -7.07 -5.95
CA ILE A 157 -21.53 -6.88 -4.50
C ILE A 157 -23.00 -6.91 -4.04
N GLU A 158 -23.91 -6.25 -4.75
CA GLU A 158 -25.34 -6.22 -4.38
C GLU A 158 -26.02 -7.60 -4.49
N SER A 159 -25.41 -8.54 -5.23
CA SER A 159 -25.89 -9.92 -5.32
C SER A 159 -25.81 -10.70 -4.00
N LYS A 160 -24.92 -10.30 -3.09
CA LYS A 160 -24.62 -11.00 -1.83
C LYS A 160 -24.18 -12.46 -2.01
N LEU A 161 -23.67 -12.81 -3.19
CA LEU A 161 -23.12 -14.15 -3.47
C LEU A 161 -21.73 -14.36 -2.87
N GLY A 162 -21.06 -13.28 -2.45
CA GLY A 162 -19.78 -13.28 -1.78
C GLY A 162 -19.60 -12.00 -0.95
N GLU A 163 -18.48 -11.91 -0.26
CA GLU A 163 -18.18 -10.85 0.70
C GLU A 163 -17.41 -9.67 0.08
N SER A 164 -16.61 -9.91 -0.96
CA SER A 164 -15.81 -8.89 -1.63
C SER A 164 -15.32 -9.31 -3.01
N ILE A 165 -14.97 -8.33 -3.84
CA ILE A 165 -14.51 -8.49 -5.22
C ILE A 165 -13.15 -9.19 -5.29
N LEU A 166 -13.00 -10.07 -6.30
CA LEU A 166 -11.73 -10.57 -6.83
C LEU A 166 -11.56 -10.17 -8.29
N GLY A 167 -10.34 -10.26 -8.80
CA GLY A 167 -10.00 -9.86 -10.16
C GLY A 167 -9.54 -8.42 -10.11
N GLY A 168 -10.21 -7.53 -10.81
CA GLY A 168 -9.86 -6.10 -10.78
C GLY A 168 -10.21 -5.38 -12.07
N GLY A 169 -10.81 -6.09 -13.03
CA GLY A 169 -11.07 -5.57 -14.36
C GLY A 169 -9.91 -5.85 -15.29
N LEU A 170 -9.53 -4.85 -16.06
CA LEU A 170 -8.51 -4.90 -17.10
C LEU A 170 -7.08 -5.00 -16.52
N SER A 171 -6.24 -5.82 -17.15
CA SER A 171 -4.79 -5.80 -17.01
C SER A 171 -4.15 -5.85 -18.39
N ASP A 172 -3.28 -4.89 -18.69
CA ASP A 172 -2.67 -4.65 -20.00
C ASP A 172 -1.12 -4.65 -19.97
N GLU A 173 -0.54 -5.20 -18.90
CA GLU A 173 0.93 -5.25 -18.72
C GLU A 173 1.60 -6.41 -19.49
N LEU A 174 0.84 -7.47 -19.81
CA LEU A 174 1.32 -8.63 -20.57
C LEU A 174 1.19 -8.40 -22.09
N LYS A 175 1.63 -9.38 -22.90
CA LYS A 175 1.55 -9.27 -24.37
C LYS A 175 0.13 -9.06 -24.88
N GLN A 176 -0.83 -9.72 -24.24
CA GLN A 176 -2.25 -9.60 -24.54
C GLN A 176 -2.95 -9.21 -23.24
N ALA A 177 -3.92 -8.31 -23.35
CA ALA A 177 -4.66 -7.84 -22.20
C ALA A 177 -5.60 -8.93 -21.67
N THR A 178 -5.84 -8.91 -20.37
CA THR A 178 -6.81 -9.79 -19.70
C THR A 178 -7.87 -8.98 -18.98
N PHE A 179 -9.06 -9.55 -18.83
CA PHE A 179 -10.10 -8.98 -17.98
C PHE A 179 -10.56 -10.04 -16.98
N SER A 180 -10.58 -9.70 -15.69
CA SER A 180 -10.91 -10.64 -14.61
C SER A 180 -11.86 -10.05 -13.58
N ILE A 181 -12.88 -10.83 -13.20
CA ILE A 181 -13.86 -10.46 -12.17
C ILE A 181 -14.30 -11.69 -11.37
N GLY A 182 -14.52 -11.52 -10.08
CA GLY A 182 -14.89 -12.61 -9.20
C GLY A 182 -15.34 -12.15 -7.81
N LEU A 183 -15.57 -13.13 -6.94
CA LEU A 183 -15.89 -12.91 -5.53
C LEU A 183 -15.11 -13.89 -4.64
N LYS A 184 -14.70 -13.43 -3.46
CA LYS A 184 -14.35 -14.27 -2.31
C LYS A 184 -15.47 -14.24 -1.27
N GLY A 185 -15.50 -15.17 -0.33
CA GLY A 185 -16.64 -15.29 0.59
C GLY A 185 -17.81 -16.09 0.01
N VAL A 186 -17.57 -16.92 -1.01
CA VAL A 186 -18.65 -17.57 -1.79
C VAL A 186 -19.04 -18.89 -1.14
N LYS A 187 -20.35 -19.16 -1.03
CA LYS A 187 -20.85 -20.45 -0.57
C LYS A 187 -20.70 -21.53 -1.66
N PRO A 188 -20.48 -22.81 -1.31
CA PRO A 188 -20.30 -23.88 -2.29
C PRO A 188 -21.43 -23.95 -3.33
N GLU A 189 -22.69 -23.79 -2.89
CA GLU A 189 -23.88 -23.82 -3.75
C GLU A 189 -24.05 -22.58 -4.64
N ASP A 190 -23.38 -21.49 -4.33
CA ASP A 190 -23.47 -20.20 -5.02
C ASP A 190 -22.37 -20.02 -6.07
N VAL A 191 -21.36 -20.89 -6.10
CA VAL A 191 -20.24 -20.83 -7.06
C VAL A 191 -20.69 -20.66 -8.53
N PRO A 192 -21.65 -21.45 -9.06
CA PRO A 192 -22.10 -21.26 -10.45
C PRO A 192 -22.85 -19.93 -10.68
N LYS A 193 -23.45 -19.36 -9.62
CA LYS A 193 -24.22 -18.12 -9.72
C LYS A 193 -23.31 -16.90 -9.90
N VAL A 194 -22.09 -16.95 -9.36
CA VAL A 194 -21.10 -15.88 -9.52
C VAL A 194 -20.68 -15.75 -10.99
N GLU A 195 -20.39 -16.87 -11.65
CA GLU A 195 -20.07 -16.88 -13.09
C GLU A 195 -21.24 -16.34 -13.92
N ALA A 196 -22.44 -16.85 -13.68
CA ALA A 196 -23.64 -16.42 -14.40
C ALA A 196 -23.87 -14.91 -14.24
N LEU A 197 -23.80 -14.38 -13.01
CA LEU A 197 -23.98 -12.97 -12.73
C LEU A 197 -22.98 -12.08 -13.48
N ALA A 198 -21.70 -12.44 -13.48
CA ALA A 198 -20.68 -11.66 -14.17
C ALA A 198 -20.96 -11.60 -15.68
N ILE A 199 -21.23 -12.75 -16.30
CA ILE A 199 -21.52 -12.86 -17.74
C ILE A 199 -22.80 -12.10 -18.10
N ASP A 200 -23.88 -12.32 -17.34
CA ASP A 200 -25.17 -11.71 -17.62
C ASP A 200 -25.13 -10.19 -17.46
N THR A 201 -24.40 -9.70 -16.45
CA THR A 201 -24.22 -8.25 -16.22
C THR A 201 -23.43 -7.62 -17.38
N LEU A 202 -22.33 -8.25 -17.79
CA LEU A 202 -21.50 -7.75 -18.90
C LEU A 202 -22.25 -7.82 -20.24
N ALA A 203 -23.02 -8.88 -20.49
CA ALA A 203 -23.86 -9.00 -21.68
C ALA A 203 -24.98 -7.96 -21.70
N SER A 204 -25.59 -7.66 -20.55
CA SER A 204 -26.61 -6.61 -20.43
C SER A 204 -25.99 -5.23 -20.69
N ALA A 205 -24.81 -4.95 -20.12
CA ALA A 205 -24.09 -3.70 -20.38
C ALA A 205 -23.73 -3.53 -21.87
N ALA A 206 -23.37 -4.62 -22.55
CA ALA A 206 -23.11 -4.61 -24.00
C ALA A 206 -24.37 -4.34 -24.83
N ALA A 207 -25.54 -4.83 -24.40
CA ALA A 207 -26.80 -4.66 -25.11
C ALA A 207 -27.43 -3.29 -24.87
N ASP A 208 -27.49 -2.87 -23.60
CA ASP A 208 -28.23 -1.71 -23.13
C ASP A 208 -27.38 -0.43 -23.13
N GLY A 209 -26.06 -0.57 -23.06
CA GLY A 209 -25.13 0.55 -22.97
C GLY A 209 -25.04 1.15 -21.56
N PHE A 210 -24.42 2.33 -21.49
CA PHE A 210 -24.19 3.04 -20.23
C PHE A 210 -24.93 4.38 -20.19
N PRO A 211 -25.40 4.81 -19.02
CA PRO A 211 -25.91 6.17 -18.84
C PRO A 211 -24.86 7.23 -19.23
N GLN A 212 -25.28 8.30 -19.91
CA GLN A 212 -24.37 9.34 -20.40
C GLN A 212 -23.56 10.00 -19.26
N ASP A 213 -24.16 10.19 -18.09
CA ASP A 213 -23.47 10.75 -16.94
C ASP A 213 -22.36 9.83 -16.39
N ALA A 214 -22.50 8.51 -16.56
CA ALA A 214 -21.46 7.54 -16.23
C ALA A 214 -20.28 7.61 -17.22
N ILE A 215 -20.59 7.77 -18.52
CA ILE A 215 -19.60 7.96 -19.59
C ILE A 215 -18.82 9.26 -19.33
N ASP A 216 -19.51 10.37 -19.11
CA ASP A 216 -18.91 11.68 -18.84
C ASP A 216 -18.01 11.64 -17.59
N ALA A 217 -18.45 10.95 -16.54
CA ALA A 217 -17.68 10.79 -15.31
C ALA A 217 -16.39 9.99 -15.55
N SER A 218 -16.49 8.83 -16.21
CA SER A 218 -15.33 7.96 -16.47
C SER A 218 -14.33 8.63 -17.39
N LEU A 219 -14.81 9.29 -18.45
CA LEU A 219 -13.97 10.04 -19.38
C LEU A 219 -13.24 11.20 -18.68
N ASN A 220 -13.93 11.96 -17.82
CA ASN A 220 -13.30 13.03 -17.05
C ASN A 220 -12.27 12.47 -16.06
N THR A 221 -12.55 11.37 -15.36
CA THR A 221 -11.60 10.76 -14.43
C THR A 221 -10.32 10.33 -15.14
N ILE A 222 -10.43 9.59 -16.24
CA ILE A 222 -9.27 9.12 -17.01
C ILE A 222 -8.49 10.31 -17.58
N GLU A 223 -9.17 11.29 -18.17
CA GLU A 223 -8.51 12.51 -18.66
C GLU A 223 -7.81 13.28 -17.53
N PHE A 224 -8.42 13.39 -16.36
CA PHE A 224 -7.82 14.07 -15.21
C PHE A 224 -6.56 13.34 -14.75
N GLN A 225 -6.58 12.00 -14.62
CA GLN A 225 -5.42 11.20 -14.24
C GLN A 225 -4.26 11.36 -15.23
N LEU A 226 -4.54 11.33 -16.53
CA LEU A 226 -3.55 11.54 -17.60
C LEU A 226 -2.93 12.94 -17.55
N ARG A 227 -3.74 13.98 -17.30
CA ARG A 227 -3.26 15.36 -17.19
C ARG A 227 -2.49 15.62 -15.90
N GLU A 228 -2.98 15.10 -14.78
CA GLU A 228 -2.36 15.27 -13.46
C GLU A 228 -1.00 14.56 -13.41
N CYS A 229 -0.92 13.35 -13.97
CA CYS A 229 0.27 12.50 -13.99
C CYS A 229 0.95 12.45 -12.59
N ASN A 230 0.12 12.30 -11.55
CA ASN A 230 0.56 12.26 -10.16
C ASN A 230 0.89 10.81 -9.77
N THR A 231 2.19 10.51 -9.69
CA THR A 231 2.71 9.18 -9.36
C THR A 231 3.01 9.03 -7.86
N GLY A 232 2.64 10.01 -7.03
CA GLY A 232 2.96 10.02 -5.60
C GLY A 232 4.46 9.90 -5.34
N GLY A 233 4.85 8.98 -4.45
CA GLY A 233 6.26 8.66 -4.16
C GLY A 233 6.95 7.81 -5.24
N PHE A 234 6.23 7.33 -6.24
CA PHE A 234 6.81 6.56 -7.34
C PHE A 234 7.46 7.52 -8.36
N PRO A 235 8.73 7.31 -8.76
CA PRO A 235 9.40 8.22 -9.69
C PRO A 235 8.67 8.31 -11.04
N LYS A 236 8.42 9.53 -11.53
CA LYS A 236 7.73 9.75 -12.82
C LYS A 236 8.42 9.07 -14.00
N GLY A 237 9.76 9.14 -14.05
CA GLY A 237 10.54 8.46 -15.09
C GLY A 237 10.32 6.95 -15.10
N LEU A 238 10.21 6.33 -13.93
CA LEU A 238 9.93 4.91 -13.81
C LEU A 238 8.49 4.57 -14.25
N SER A 239 7.52 5.44 -13.91
CA SER A 239 6.14 5.29 -14.40
C SER A 239 6.09 5.33 -15.94
N PHE A 240 6.75 6.31 -16.57
CA PHE A 240 6.82 6.38 -18.02
C PHE A 240 7.51 5.17 -18.64
N MET A 241 8.61 4.71 -18.04
CA MET A 241 9.29 3.50 -18.48
C MET A 241 8.31 2.31 -18.49
N LEU A 242 7.62 2.07 -17.37
CA LEU A 242 6.68 0.95 -17.24
C LEU A 242 5.51 1.07 -18.21
N SER A 243 4.93 2.26 -18.40
CA SER A 243 3.86 2.48 -19.38
C SER A 243 4.29 2.19 -20.82
N MET A 244 5.56 2.41 -21.16
CA MET A 244 6.11 2.10 -22.49
C MET A 244 6.50 0.62 -22.65
N MET A 245 6.72 -0.10 -21.54
CA MET A 245 7.32 -1.45 -21.58
C MET A 245 6.53 -2.45 -22.41
N PRO A 246 5.19 -2.58 -22.30
CA PRO A 246 4.44 -3.53 -23.12
C PRO A 246 4.70 -3.33 -24.62
N ARG A 247 4.73 -2.08 -25.11
CA ARG A 247 5.05 -1.78 -26.51
C ARG A 247 6.53 -1.97 -26.87
N TRP A 248 7.42 -1.93 -25.89
CA TRP A 248 8.87 -2.03 -26.11
C TRP A 248 9.41 -3.46 -26.10
N ILE A 249 8.93 -4.29 -25.18
CA ILE A 249 9.40 -5.68 -25.02
C ILE A 249 8.81 -6.62 -26.07
N TYR A 250 7.62 -6.33 -26.59
CA TYR A 250 6.95 -7.08 -27.67
C TYR A 250 7.11 -6.41 -29.05
N ARG A 251 8.19 -5.63 -29.24
CA ARG A 251 8.36 -4.77 -30.42
C ARG A 251 8.42 -5.53 -31.74
N LYS A 252 8.96 -6.75 -31.81
CA LYS A 252 9.04 -7.51 -33.08
C LYS A 252 7.66 -7.71 -33.71
N GLU A 253 6.64 -7.84 -32.88
CA GLU A 253 5.24 -7.99 -33.25
C GLU A 253 4.56 -6.62 -33.47
N LEU A 254 5.13 -5.55 -32.92
CA LEU A 254 4.64 -4.18 -32.96
C LEU A 254 5.58 -3.25 -33.72
N ASP A 255 6.34 -3.75 -34.71
CA ASP A 255 7.49 -3.04 -35.30
C ASP A 255 7.10 -1.71 -35.97
N SER A 256 5.82 -1.52 -36.28
CA SER A 256 5.23 -0.27 -36.78
C SER A 256 4.97 0.80 -35.71
N CYS A 257 5.02 0.45 -34.42
CA CYS A 257 4.64 1.31 -33.30
C CYS A 257 5.88 1.80 -32.53
N SER A 258 5.89 3.09 -32.17
CA SER A 258 6.90 3.61 -31.24
C SER A 258 6.49 3.26 -29.81
N PRO A 259 7.42 2.80 -28.94
CA PRO A 259 7.12 2.66 -27.51
C PRO A 259 6.60 3.95 -26.87
N LEU A 260 7.02 5.12 -27.41
CA LEU A 260 6.58 6.43 -26.95
C LEU A 260 5.09 6.71 -27.23
N ASP A 261 4.47 5.98 -28.15
CA ASP A 261 3.05 6.17 -28.45
C ASP A 261 2.16 5.78 -27.27
N ALA A 262 2.63 4.88 -26.37
CA ALA A 262 1.95 4.58 -25.11
C ALA A 262 1.80 5.79 -24.17
N LEU A 263 2.66 6.81 -24.32
CA LEU A 263 2.60 8.04 -23.52
C LEU A 263 1.74 9.13 -24.18
N ARG A 264 1.30 8.94 -25.43
CA ARG A 264 0.60 9.96 -26.22
C ARG A 264 -0.91 9.74 -26.17
N PHE A 265 -1.58 10.40 -25.24
CA PHE A 265 -3.03 10.23 -25.06
C PHE A 265 -3.89 11.31 -25.74
N GLU A 266 -3.37 12.50 -26.05
CA GLU A 266 -4.20 13.63 -26.52
C GLU A 266 -4.96 13.35 -27.82
N LYS A 267 -4.29 12.77 -28.83
CA LYS A 267 -4.96 12.40 -30.09
C LYS A 267 -5.95 11.24 -29.88
N PRO A 268 -5.57 10.10 -29.26
CA PRO A 268 -6.53 9.05 -28.96
C PRO A 268 -7.76 9.52 -28.16
N LEU A 269 -7.56 10.43 -27.21
CA LEU A 269 -8.63 11.02 -26.42
C LEU A 269 -9.55 11.90 -27.25
N ALA A 270 -9.00 12.72 -28.15
CA ALA A 270 -9.78 13.53 -29.08
C ALA A 270 -10.58 12.67 -30.06
N ASP A 271 -9.96 11.62 -30.60
CA ASP A 271 -10.60 10.66 -31.50
C ASP A 271 -11.73 9.91 -30.79
N LEU A 272 -11.51 9.43 -29.55
CA LEU A 272 -12.54 8.81 -28.72
C LEU A 272 -13.72 9.77 -28.45
N LYS A 273 -13.43 11.02 -28.07
CA LYS A 273 -14.45 12.06 -27.87
C LYS A 273 -15.27 12.31 -29.15
N ALA A 274 -14.62 12.33 -30.32
CA ALA A 274 -15.29 12.52 -31.59
C ALA A 274 -16.20 11.33 -31.95
N LYS A 275 -15.74 10.08 -31.72
CA LYS A 275 -16.57 8.88 -31.89
C LYS A 275 -17.82 8.94 -31.00
N LEU A 276 -17.65 9.23 -29.71
CA LEU A 276 -18.77 9.37 -28.77
C LEU A 276 -19.74 10.48 -29.18
N ALA A 277 -19.23 11.65 -29.59
CA ALA A 277 -20.04 12.77 -30.04
C ALA A 277 -20.83 12.47 -31.34
N SER A 278 -20.35 11.54 -32.17
CA SER A 278 -21.08 11.10 -33.37
C SER A 278 -22.25 10.15 -33.08
N GLY A 279 -22.37 9.68 -31.83
CA GLY A 279 -23.36 8.66 -31.44
C GLY A 279 -22.90 7.22 -31.68
N GLU A 280 -21.62 6.99 -31.94
CA GLU A 280 -21.04 5.65 -32.04
C GLU A 280 -21.13 4.94 -30.69
N LYS A 281 -21.64 3.70 -30.70
CA LYS A 281 -21.74 2.82 -29.52
C LYS A 281 -20.39 2.17 -29.18
N VAL A 282 -19.39 3.00 -28.88
CA VAL A 282 -17.99 2.58 -28.74
C VAL A 282 -17.85 1.48 -27.68
N PHE A 283 -18.40 1.70 -26.49
CA PHE A 283 -18.23 0.81 -25.34
C PHE A 283 -19.01 -0.49 -25.48
N GLU A 284 -20.23 -0.43 -26.03
CA GLU A 284 -21.07 -1.59 -26.31
C GLU A 284 -20.43 -2.51 -27.34
N ASN A 285 -19.89 -1.94 -28.42
CA ASN A 285 -19.18 -2.68 -29.44
C ASN A 285 -17.94 -3.36 -28.87
N LEU A 286 -17.14 -2.64 -28.07
CA LEU A 286 -15.97 -3.22 -27.39
C LEU A 286 -16.36 -4.36 -26.45
N LEU A 287 -17.36 -4.19 -25.60
CA LEU A 287 -17.84 -5.26 -24.71
C LEU A 287 -18.33 -6.48 -25.48
N THR A 288 -19.07 -6.25 -26.57
CA THR A 288 -19.57 -7.33 -27.41
C THR A 288 -18.41 -8.16 -27.95
N GLN A 289 -17.40 -7.49 -28.50
CA GLN A 289 -16.22 -8.14 -29.07
C GLN A 289 -15.37 -8.87 -28.02
N ILE A 290 -15.01 -8.20 -26.92
CA ILE A 290 -13.99 -8.72 -25.99
C ILE A 290 -14.56 -9.67 -24.93
N ILE A 291 -15.86 -9.60 -24.64
CA ILE A 291 -16.52 -10.42 -23.61
C ILE A 291 -17.59 -11.34 -24.20
N VAL A 292 -18.60 -10.79 -24.88
CA VAL A 292 -19.83 -11.53 -25.21
C VAL A 292 -19.58 -12.59 -26.29
N GLU A 293 -18.90 -12.20 -27.36
CA GLU A 293 -18.53 -13.08 -28.47
C GLU A 293 -17.25 -13.88 -28.18
N ASN A 294 -16.42 -13.39 -27.26
CA ASN A 294 -15.16 -14.01 -26.89
C ASN A 294 -15.36 -15.32 -26.08
N LYS A 295 -14.90 -16.44 -26.64
CA LYS A 295 -14.96 -17.77 -26.01
C LYS A 295 -13.68 -18.18 -25.33
N HIS A 296 -12.61 -17.39 -25.42
CA HIS A 296 -11.43 -17.55 -24.58
C HIS A 296 -11.73 -17.02 -23.16
N ARG A 297 -12.62 -17.75 -22.48
CA ARG A 297 -13.10 -17.47 -21.14
C ARG A 297 -12.87 -18.68 -20.25
N ASN A 298 -12.32 -18.46 -19.07
CA ASN A 298 -12.24 -19.48 -18.04
C ASN A 298 -12.83 -19.05 -16.72
N THR A 299 -13.37 -20.01 -15.98
CA THR A 299 -13.77 -19.84 -14.59
C THR A 299 -12.81 -20.62 -13.72
N VAL A 300 -12.15 -19.95 -12.78
CA VAL A 300 -11.33 -20.58 -11.76
C VAL A 300 -12.10 -20.57 -10.45
N GLU A 301 -12.27 -21.76 -9.88
CA GLU A 301 -12.77 -21.96 -8.53
C GLU A 301 -11.61 -22.37 -7.62
N LEU A 302 -11.47 -21.70 -6.48
CA LEU A 302 -10.57 -22.11 -5.41
C LEU A 302 -11.43 -22.56 -4.21
N SER A 303 -11.41 -23.86 -3.92
CA SER A 303 -12.16 -24.45 -2.80
C SER A 303 -11.28 -24.64 -1.56
N PRO A 304 -11.81 -24.40 -0.35
CA PRO A 304 -11.05 -24.59 0.90
C PRO A 304 -10.76 -26.08 1.16
N ASP A 305 -9.52 -26.41 1.55
CA ASP A 305 -9.13 -27.74 2.03
C ASP A 305 -8.37 -27.61 3.36
N THR A 306 -9.04 -28.00 4.46
CA THR A 306 -8.52 -27.93 5.83
C THR A 306 -7.32 -28.86 6.06
N GLY A 307 -7.14 -29.89 5.23
CA GLY A 307 -6.00 -30.80 5.30
C GLY A 307 -4.85 -30.42 4.36
N LEU A 308 -5.01 -29.42 3.48
CA LEU A 308 -3.99 -29.14 2.46
C LEU A 308 -2.69 -28.59 3.06
N GLY A 309 -2.77 -27.77 4.10
CA GLY A 309 -1.58 -27.25 4.79
C GLY A 309 -0.68 -28.39 5.28
N ASP A 310 -1.25 -29.31 6.06
CA ASP A 310 -0.54 -30.47 6.59
C ASP A 310 -0.03 -31.39 5.47
N LYS A 311 -0.83 -31.61 4.42
CA LYS A 311 -0.41 -32.40 3.25
C LYS A 311 0.82 -31.80 2.58
N LEU A 312 0.86 -30.48 2.37
CA LEU A 312 2.00 -29.80 1.74
C LEU A 312 3.27 -29.93 2.59
N VAL A 313 3.16 -29.74 3.90
CA VAL A 313 4.28 -29.92 4.84
C VAL A 313 4.78 -31.37 4.83
N ALA A 314 3.87 -32.33 4.93
CA ALA A 314 4.20 -33.75 4.90
C ALA A 314 4.83 -34.17 3.55
N GLN A 315 4.34 -33.64 2.44
CA GLN A 315 4.86 -33.92 1.10
C GLN A 315 6.29 -33.40 0.93
N GLU A 316 6.58 -32.19 1.42
CA GLU A 316 7.93 -31.65 1.43
C GLU A 316 8.87 -32.48 2.33
N ALA A 317 8.44 -32.80 3.55
CA ALA A 317 9.22 -33.62 4.48
C ALA A 317 9.54 -35.00 3.90
N ALA A 318 8.56 -35.66 3.26
CA ALA A 318 8.74 -36.94 2.58
C ALA A 318 9.72 -36.84 1.40
N LYS A 319 9.64 -35.77 0.61
CA LYS A 319 10.58 -35.51 -0.50
C LYS A 319 12.01 -35.34 0.02
N LEU A 320 12.22 -34.54 1.06
CA LEU A 320 13.54 -34.35 1.69
C LEU A 320 14.08 -35.65 2.29
N ALA A 321 13.23 -36.43 2.96
CA ALA A 321 13.61 -37.73 3.51
C ALA A 321 14.03 -38.71 2.39
N SER A 322 13.30 -38.73 1.27
CA SER A 322 13.64 -39.55 0.10
C SER A 322 14.97 -39.14 -0.50
N ILE A 323 15.24 -37.83 -0.65
CA ILE A 323 16.53 -37.33 -1.16
C ILE A 323 17.66 -37.81 -0.24
N LYS A 324 17.53 -37.57 1.07
CA LYS A 324 18.54 -37.99 2.06
C LYS A 324 18.78 -39.49 2.04
N ALA A 325 17.75 -40.30 1.86
CA ALA A 325 17.87 -41.76 1.79
C ALA A 325 18.66 -42.26 0.56
N THR A 326 18.72 -41.48 -0.52
CA THR A 326 19.52 -41.80 -1.72
C THR A 326 20.98 -41.37 -1.61
N MET A 327 21.35 -40.62 -0.56
CA MET A 327 22.70 -40.11 -0.37
C MET A 327 23.59 -41.13 0.34
N SER A 328 24.85 -41.23 -0.08
CA SER A 328 25.89 -41.91 0.69
C SER A 328 26.24 -41.13 1.97
N ALA A 329 26.92 -41.78 2.92
CA ALA A 329 27.42 -41.09 4.11
C ALA A 329 28.34 -39.91 3.76
N ASP A 330 29.19 -40.08 2.74
CA ASP A 330 30.08 -39.01 2.25
C ASP A 330 29.30 -37.84 1.65
N GLN A 331 28.22 -38.10 0.90
CA GLN A 331 27.36 -37.05 0.36
C GLN A 331 26.60 -36.30 1.47
N VAL A 332 26.14 -37.02 2.51
CA VAL A 332 25.50 -36.38 3.66
C VAL A 332 26.50 -35.47 4.39
N GLN A 333 27.73 -35.94 4.60
CA GLN A 333 28.77 -35.14 5.21
C GLN A 333 29.12 -33.93 4.34
N GLN A 334 29.19 -34.09 3.02
CA GLN A 334 29.42 -32.99 2.08
C GLN A 334 28.35 -31.90 2.23
N VAL A 335 27.06 -32.25 2.30
CA VAL A 335 25.98 -31.26 2.49
C VAL A 335 26.09 -30.54 3.83
N ILE A 336 26.50 -31.24 4.90
CA ILE A 336 26.75 -30.62 6.21
C ILE A 336 27.89 -29.59 6.11
N ASP A 337 29.00 -29.99 5.49
CA ASP A 337 30.17 -29.14 5.31
C ASP A 337 29.87 -27.93 4.41
N GLU A 338 29.13 -28.12 3.32
CA GLU A 338 28.66 -27.05 2.43
C GLU A 338 27.70 -26.10 3.14
N THR A 339 26.80 -26.62 3.98
CA THR A 339 25.89 -25.78 4.80
C THR A 339 26.68 -24.92 5.77
N ALA A 340 27.69 -25.49 6.44
CA ALA A 340 28.56 -24.74 7.34
C ALA A 340 29.35 -23.65 6.60
N LYS A 341 29.96 -24.00 5.46
CA LYS A 341 30.69 -23.04 4.60
C LYS A 341 29.79 -21.93 4.07
N LEU A 342 28.56 -22.25 3.66
CA LEU A 342 27.60 -21.24 3.20
C LEU A 342 27.25 -20.26 4.32
N LYS A 343 26.95 -20.76 5.52
CA LYS A 343 26.68 -19.90 6.69
C LYS A 343 27.86 -19.02 7.05
N GLU A 344 29.08 -19.58 7.03
CA GLU A 344 30.30 -18.82 7.23
C GLU A 344 30.45 -17.73 6.16
N ALA A 345 30.23 -18.05 4.88
CA ALA A 345 30.32 -17.09 3.79
C ALA A 345 29.25 -15.98 3.86
N GLN A 346 28.02 -16.31 4.27
CA GLN A 346 26.93 -15.33 4.43
C GLN A 346 27.14 -14.37 5.61
N LEU A 347 27.87 -14.80 6.64
CA LEU A 347 28.18 -14.01 7.83
C LEU A 347 29.55 -13.34 7.76
N LYS A 348 30.35 -13.66 6.74
CA LYS A 348 31.66 -13.08 6.57
C LYS A 348 31.51 -11.63 6.11
N GLU A 349 32.11 -10.72 6.87
CA GLU A 349 32.20 -9.32 6.45
C GLU A 349 33.08 -9.18 5.21
N ASP A 350 32.63 -8.33 4.28
CA ASP A 350 33.42 -7.95 3.11
C ASP A 350 34.68 -7.20 3.55
N SER A 351 35.77 -7.39 2.82
CA SER A 351 37.01 -6.72 3.16
C SER A 351 36.92 -5.21 2.88
N ALA A 352 37.66 -4.40 3.64
CA ALA A 352 37.75 -2.96 3.38
C ALA A 352 38.26 -2.65 1.95
N GLU A 353 39.10 -3.53 1.39
CA GLU A 353 39.60 -3.41 0.03
C GLU A 353 38.46 -3.62 -0.99
N ASP A 354 37.60 -4.61 -0.79
CA ASP A 354 36.44 -4.88 -1.66
C ASP A 354 35.41 -3.75 -1.58
N LEU A 355 35.06 -3.30 -0.37
CA LEU A 355 34.13 -2.20 -0.15
C LEU A 355 34.60 -0.88 -0.78
N ALA A 356 35.92 -0.64 -0.79
CA ALA A 356 36.51 0.55 -1.42
C ALA A 356 36.38 0.56 -2.95
N THR A 357 36.06 -0.57 -3.59
CA THR A 357 35.81 -0.63 -5.05
C THR A 357 34.44 -0.11 -5.46
N ILE A 358 33.51 0.03 -4.51
CA ILE A 358 32.14 0.49 -4.77
C ILE A 358 32.14 2.03 -4.85
N PRO A 359 31.70 2.64 -5.97
CA PRO A 359 31.61 4.09 -6.07
C PRO A 359 30.58 4.64 -5.07
N ARG A 360 30.91 5.77 -4.45
CA ARG A 360 30.09 6.38 -3.39
C ARG A 360 30.02 7.89 -3.53
N VAL A 361 28.95 8.45 -3.00
CA VAL A 361 28.82 9.89 -2.73
C VAL A 361 29.20 10.15 -1.27
N GLY A 362 29.79 11.31 -0.99
CA GLY A 362 30.27 11.69 0.35
C GLY A 362 29.44 12.78 1.00
N LEU A 363 29.79 13.17 2.23
CA LEU A 363 29.12 14.26 2.94
C LEU A 363 29.20 15.61 2.19
N GLY A 364 30.24 15.80 1.37
CA GLY A 364 30.44 16.99 0.56
C GLY A 364 29.43 17.16 -0.57
N ASP A 365 28.76 16.08 -0.99
CA ASP A 365 27.76 16.08 -2.06
C ASP A 365 26.34 16.39 -1.53
N LEU A 366 26.16 16.43 -0.21
CA LEU A 366 24.88 16.68 0.44
C LEU A 366 24.62 18.18 0.62
N GLU A 367 23.38 18.60 0.36
CA GLU A 367 22.93 19.94 0.74
C GLU A 367 22.92 20.08 2.27
N ARG A 368 23.52 21.15 2.82
CA ARG A 368 23.51 21.36 4.28
C ARG A 368 22.18 21.89 4.81
N GLU A 369 21.50 22.70 4.01
CA GLU A 369 20.25 23.34 4.41
C GLU A 369 19.04 22.48 4.04
N VAL A 370 18.01 22.52 4.88
CA VAL A 370 16.73 21.86 4.60
C VAL A 370 15.98 22.56 3.48
N LYS A 371 15.28 21.78 2.64
CA LYS A 371 14.35 22.32 1.66
C LYS A 371 13.13 22.93 2.37
N THR A 372 12.72 24.12 1.93
CA THR A 372 11.52 24.81 2.41
C THR A 372 10.36 24.67 1.45
N ILE A 373 9.14 24.76 1.98
CA ILE A 373 7.90 24.75 1.20
C ILE A 373 7.24 26.12 1.39
N PRO A 374 7.02 26.90 0.31
CA PRO A 374 6.34 28.18 0.43
C PRO A 374 4.99 27.99 1.11
N THR A 375 4.81 28.62 2.27
CA THR A 375 3.62 28.50 3.11
C THR A 375 3.26 29.86 3.66
N GLU A 376 2.05 30.32 3.40
CA GLU A 376 1.48 31.50 4.05
C GLU A 376 0.30 31.06 4.93
N ILE A 377 0.23 31.61 6.14
CA ILE A 377 -0.82 31.33 7.11
C ILE A 377 -1.74 32.54 7.17
N GLY A 378 -3.01 32.32 6.85
CA GLY A 378 -4.09 33.31 6.90
C GLY A 378 -5.23 32.89 7.82
N GLU A 379 -6.14 33.82 8.07
CA GLU A 379 -7.34 33.60 8.87
C GLU A 379 -8.57 33.40 7.98
N LEU A 380 -9.45 32.49 8.40
CA LEU A 380 -10.78 32.27 7.82
C LEU A 380 -11.86 32.74 8.81
N ALA A 381 -13.09 32.87 8.32
CA ALA A 381 -14.25 33.09 9.19
C ALA A 381 -14.37 31.99 10.26
N GLY A 382 -14.95 32.31 11.42
CA GLY A 382 -15.09 31.35 12.54
C GLY A 382 -13.78 31.00 13.26
N GLY A 383 -12.73 31.81 13.10
CA GLY A 383 -11.40 31.53 13.67
C GLY A 383 -10.67 30.37 12.96
N GLY A 384 -11.11 30.00 11.76
CA GLY A 384 -10.43 29.00 10.94
C GLY A 384 -9.06 29.45 10.44
N THR A 385 -8.24 28.50 10.01
CA THR A 385 -6.89 28.75 9.47
C THR A 385 -6.82 28.38 7.99
N LEU A 386 -6.21 29.24 7.18
CA LEU A 386 -5.88 28.95 5.78
C LEU A 386 -4.37 28.81 5.63
N LEU A 387 -3.91 27.64 5.19
CA LEU A 387 -2.54 27.43 4.72
C LEU A 387 -2.54 27.49 3.19
N THR A 388 -1.70 28.35 2.61
CA THR A 388 -1.57 28.46 1.15
C THR A 388 -0.16 28.17 0.66
N HIS A 389 -0.08 27.48 -0.48
CA HIS A 389 1.16 27.05 -1.11
C HIS A 389 1.17 27.40 -2.60
N PRO A 390 1.77 28.54 -3.01
CA PRO A 390 1.87 28.94 -4.42
C PRO A 390 2.92 28.10 -5.16
N ILE A 391 2.59 26.84 -5.46
CA ILE A 391 3.45 25.85 -6.11
C ILE A 391 2.91 25.58 -7.52
N PRO A 392 3.75 25.41 -8.55
CA PRO A 392 3.27 24.99 -9.86
C PRO A 392 2.50 23.67 -9.82
N THR A 393 1.22 23.69 -10.18
CA THR A 393 0.32 22.52 -10.14
C THR A 393 -0.28 22.17 -11.50
N ALA A 394 0.15 22.84 -12.57
CA ALA A 394 -0.35 22.62 -13.93
C ALA A 394 -1.88 22.79 -14.05
N GLY A 395 -2.44 23.80 -13.36
CA GLY A 395 -3.87 24.12 -13.40
C GLY A 395 -4.76 23.25 -12.51
N VAL A 396 -4.16 22.48 -11.59
CA VAL A 396 -4.88 21.68 -10.58
C VAL A 396 -4.92 22.41 -9.24
N VAL A 397 -6.08 22.38 -8.59
CA VAL A 397 -6.28 22.77 -7.20
C VAL A 397 -6.23 21.53 -6.34
N TYR A 398 -5.40 21.56 -5.29
CA TYR A 398 -5.41 20.59 -4.21
C TYR A 398 -5.88 21.27 -2.93
N ALA A 399 -6.99 20.79 -2.39
CA ALA A 399 -7.60 21.33 -1.18
C ALA A 399 -7.74 20.22 -0.13
N ASP A 400 -7.18 20.42 1.06
CA ASP A 400 -7.45 19.59 2.23
C ASP A 400 -8.30 20.41 3.21
N VAL A 401 -9.56 20.03 3.39
CA VAL A 401 -10.45 20.61 4.42
C VAL A 401 -10.36 19.74 5.66
N VAL A 402 -9.85 20.30 6.75
CA VAL A 402 -9.46 19.58 7.96
C VAL A 402 -10.34 20.00 9.13
N PHE A 403 -11.13 19.06 9.63
CA PHE A 403 -12.01 19.22 10.77
C PHE A 403 -11.38 18.68 12.05
N ASP A 404 -11.72 19.31 13.16
CA ASP A 404 -11.26 18.91 14.48
C ASP A 404 -12.03 17.70 15.01
N LEU A 405 -11.32 16.68 15.51
CA LEU A 405 -11.91 15.52 16.20
C LEU A 405 -11.68 15.57 17.71
N GLU A 406 -11.14 16.68 18.23
CA GLU A 406 -10.83 16.88 19.64
C GLU A 406 -12.08 16.91 20.55
N ASN A 407 -13.27 17.19 20.00
CA ASN A 407 -14.54 17.22 20.72
C ASN A 407 -15.25 15.85 20.80
N LEU A 408 -14.64 14.78 20.32
CA LEU A 408 -15.21 13.43 20.38
C LEU A 408 -14.92 12.75 21.73
N GLU A 409 -15.83 11.86 22.13
CA GLU A 409 -15.57 10.91 23.20
C GLU A 409 -14.77 9.71 22.69
N ALA A 410 -14.05 9.01 23.58
CA ALA A 410 -13.15 7.94 23.18
C ALA A 410 -13.85 6.78 22.44
N ASP A 411 -15.08 6.43 22.85
CA ASP A 411 -15.87 5.37 22.21
C ASP A 411 -16.43 5.78 20.84
N GLU A 412 -16.51 7.08 20.55
CA GLU A 412 -16.93 7.62 19.25
C GLU A 412 -15.83 7.50 18.18
N LEU A 413 -14.55 7.41 18.57
CA LEU A 413 -13.43 7.32 17.63
C LEU A 413 -13.53 6.10 16.70
N SER A 414 -14.03 4.98 17.22
CA SER A 414 -14.26 3.75 16.44
C SER A 414 -15.29 3.91 15.32
N LEU A 415 -16.16 4.92 15.39
CA LEU A 415 -17.15 5.20 14.34
C LEU A 415 -16.53 5.97 13.16
N VAL A 416 -15.39 6.63 13.36
CA VAL A 416 -14.79 7.54 12.38
C VAL A 416 -14.47 6.84 11.06
N PRO A 417 -13.82 5.66 11.01
CA PRO A 417 -13.51 5.02 9.73
C PRO A 417 -14.79 4.63 8.96
N LEU A 418 -15.82 4.15 9.65
CA LEU A 418 -17.12 3.87 9.02
C LEU A 418 -17.74 5.16 8.46
N PHE A 419 -17.76 6.24 9.25
CA PHE A 419 -18.25 7.54 8.83
C PHE A 419 -17.54 8.06 7.57
N THR A 420 -16.21 7.93 7.50
CA THR A 420 -15.43 8.36 6.31
C THR A 420 -15.81 7.64 5.02
N ARG A 421 -16.24 6.38 5.11
CA ARG A 421 -16.79 5.62 3.98
C ARG A 421 -18.20 6.07 3.65
N MET A 422 -19.06 6.17 4.67
CA MET A 422 -20.47 6.53 4.51
C MET A 422 -20.66 7.85 3.77
N VAL A 423 -19.95 8.91 4.16
CA VAL A 423 -20.12 10.25 3.55
C VAL A 423 -19.90 10.27 2.04
N LYS A 424 -19.11 9.33 1.50
CA LYS A 424 -18.88 9.19 0.06
C LYS A 424 -19.80 8.17 -0.60
N GLU A 425 -20.26 7.16 0.13
CA GLU A 425 -20.83 5.94 -0.45
C GLU A 425 -22.35 5.77 -0.22
N THR A 426 -23.02 6.67 0.50
CA THR A 426 -24.46 6.55 0.77
C THR A 426 -25.36 7.48 -0.06
N GLY A 427 -24.78 8.43 -0.80
CA GLY A 427 -25.55 9.44 -1.53
C GLY A 427 -25.96 10.61 -0.63
N THR A 428 -26.78 11.50 -1.16
CA THR A 428 -27.25 12.74 -0.51
C THR A 428 -28.77 12.87 -0.62
N SER A 429 -29.38 13.96 -0.14
CA SER A 429 -30.81 14.21 -0.34
C SER A 429 -31.20 14.40 -1.81
N GLU A 430 -30.27 14.86 -2.64
CA GLU A 430 -30.51 15.14 -4.07
C GLU A 430 -30.08 13.98 -5.00
N LEU A 431 -29.07 13.21 -4.59
CA LEU A 431 -28.45 12.18 -5.42
C LEU A 431 -28.40 10.86 -4.66
N ASP A 432 -28.78 9.76 -5.31
CA ASP A 432 -28.45 8.45 -4.75
C ASP A 432 -26.92 8.21 -4.74
N ALA A 433 -26.47 7.13 -4.11
CA ALA A 433 -25.04 6.82 -4.00
C ALA A 433 -24.33 6.79 -5.37
N VAL A 434 -25.01 6.28 -6.41
CA VAL A 434 -24.50 6.21 -7.77
C VAL A 434 -24.36 7.61 -8.37
N GLY A 435 -25.41 8.43 -8.29
CA GLY A 435 -25.43 9.80 -8.78
C GLY A 435 -24.38 10.68 -8.12
N LEU A 436 -24.18 10.55 -6.81
CA LEU A 436 -23.14 11.28 -6.08
C LEU A 436 -21.74 10.95 -6.60
N GLN A 437 -21.40 9.65 -6.68
CA GLN A 437 -20.09 9.20 -7.18
C GLN A 437 -19.85 9.65 -8.63
N ARG A 438 -20.86 9.57 -9.51
CA ARG A 438 -20.78 10.08 -10.88
C ARG A 438 -20.59 11.59 -10.92
N ARG A 439 -21.26 12.34 -10.04
CA ARG A 439 -21.10 13.80 -9.93
C ARG A 439 -19.68 14.17 -9.51
N ILE A 440 -19.13 13.47 -8.52
CA ILE A 440 -17.73 13.62 -8.08
C ILE A 440 -16.79 13.35 -9.27
N GLY A 441 -16.93 12.20 -9.93
CA GLY A 441 -16.09 11.82 -11.07
C GLY A 441 -16.18 12.76 -12.27
N ALA A 442 -17.35 13.35 -12.55
CA ALA A 442 -17.54 14.27 -13.69
C ALA A 442 -17.05 15.70 -13.42
N ARG A 443 -17.03 16.13 -12.16
CA ARG A 443 -16.78 17.53 -11.77
C ARG A 443 -15.44 17.73 -11.06
N THR A 444 -14.79 16.68 -10.61
CA THR A 444 -13.55 16.75 -9.82
C THR A 444 -12.53 15.76 -10.36
N GLY A 445 -11.33 15.76 -9.79
CA GLY A 445 -10.33 14.70 -9.92
C GLY A 445 -10.39 13.66 -8.80
N GLY A 446 -11.42 13.74 -7.94
CA GLY A 446 -11.62 12.86 -6.80
C GLY A 446 -11.74 13.61 -5.48
N ILE A 447 -12.54 13.04 -4.57
CA ILE A 447 -12.68 13.46 -3.18
C ILE A 447 -12.41 12.24 -2.30
N SER A 448 -11.50 12.40 -1.35
CA SER A 448 -11.17 11.40 -0.34
C SER A 448 -11.45 11.97 1.05
N VAL A 449 -11.92 11.11 1.95
CA VAL A 449 -12.14 11.44 3.35
C VAL A 449 -11.34 10.42 4.13
N SER A 450 -10.48 10.89 5.02
CA SER A 450 -9.55 10.08 5.81
C SER A 450 -9.24 10.79 7.11
N THR A 451 -8.51 10.14 8.01
CA THR A 451 -8.03 10.76 9.23
C THR A 451 -6.60 11.24 9.06
N LEU A 452 -6.26 12.34 9.73
CA LEU A 452 -4.93 12.91 9.79
C LEU A 452 -4.55 13.06 11.25
N SER A 453 -3.36 12.61 11.61
CA SER A 453 -2.93 12.59 13.00
C SER A 453 -1.46 12.91 13.12
N ALA A 454 -1.10 13.50 14.25
CA ALA A 454 0.27 13.91 14.52
C ALA A 454 0.51 14.04 16.02
N THR A 455 1.63 13.50 16.49
CA THR A 455 2.19 13.86 17.80
C THR A 455 2.72 15.29 17.72
N ARG A 456 2.41 16.13 18.72
CA ARG A 456 2.90 17.51 18.75
C ARG A 456 4.29 17.57 19.35
N ILE A 457 5.14 18.39 18.76
CA ILE A 457 6.49 18.63 19.26
C ILE A 457 6.42 19.59 20.44
N ASP A 458 7.21 19.35 21.46
CA ASP A 458 7.41 20.31 22.54
C ASP A 458 8.24 21.50 22.02
N PRO A 459 7.71 22.74 22.00
CA PRO A 459 8.43 23.90 21.49
C PRO A 459 9.74 24.20 22.23
N ALA A 460 9.88 23.78 23.50
CA ALA A 460 11.07 24.04 24.30
C ALA A 460 12.22 23.08 23.97
N THR A 461 11.89 21.82 23.63
CA THR A 461 12.89 20.76 23.39
C THR A 461 13.02 20.40 21.91
N GLY A 462 12.06 20.80 21.06
CA GLY A 462 12.03 20.40 19.66
C GLY A 462 12.03 18.88 19.55
N LEU A 463 12.93 18.34 18.73
CA LEU A 463 13.13 16.89 18.62
C LEU A 463 14.17 16.35 19.60
N SER A 464 14.87 17.19 20.38
CA SER A 464 15.94 16.71 21.26
C SER A 464 15.48 15.79 22.40
N SER A 465 14.17 15.71 22.64
CA SER A 465 13.52 14.77 23.55
C SER A 465 12.21 14.28 22.94
N PRO A 466 11.76 13.04 23.23
CA PRO A 466 10.42 12.60 22.86
C PRO A 466 9.35 13.56 23.39
N ALA A 467 8.33 13.77 22.57
CA ALA A 467 7.15 14.54 22.92
C ALA A 467 6.35 13.88 24.05
N ASP A 468 5.38 14.63 24.60
CA ASP A 468 4.38 14.05 25.48
C ASP A 468 3.61 12.94 24.74
N PRO A 469 3.64 11.67 25.21
CA PRO A 469 2.95 10.57 24.54
C PRO A 469 1.43 10.75 24.50
N PHE A 470 0.87 11.69 25.27
CA PHE A 470 -0.54 12.06 25.28
C PHE A 470 -0.86 13.35 24.52
N ASP A 471 0.12 14.13 24.05
CA ASP A 471 -0.13 15.32 23.24
C ASP A 471 -0.09 15.01 21.74
N ALA A 472 -1.24 14.61 21.21
CA ALA A 472 -1.40 14.31 19.79
C ALA A 472 -2.69 14.90 19.23
N THR A 473 -2.63 15.43 18.02
CA THR A 473 -3.83 15.85 17.29
C THR A 473 -4.38 14.71 16.44
N TYR A 474 -5.70 14.62 16.40
CA TYR A 474 -6.44 13.69 15.56
C TYR A 474 -7.52 14.50 14.83
N ARG A 475 -7.54 14.41 13.51
CA ARG A 475 -8.30 15.28 12.61
C ARG A 475 -8.97 14.46 11.53
N LEU A 476 -10.07 14.97 10.98
CA LEU A 476 -10.67 14.43 9.76
C LEU A 476 -10.24 15.30 8.58
N ALA A 477 -9.63 14.72 7.57
CA ALA A 477 -9.20 15.41 6.36
C ALA A 477 -10.05 14.99 5.16
N VAL A 478 -10.73 15.97 4.57
CA VAL A 478 -11.40 15.84 3.26
C VAL A 478 -10.45 16.40 2.21
N ARG A 479 -9.77 15.50 1.51
CA ARG A 479 -8.81 15.87 0.46
C ARG A 479 -9.49 15.80 -0.89
N ALA A 480 -9.55 16.94 -1.56
CA ALA A 480 -10.25 17.12 -2.81
C ALA A 480 -9.32 17.72 -3.85
N LYS A 481 -9.43 17.27 -5.10
CA LYS A 481 -8.65 17.81 -6.21
C LYS A 481 -9.52 18.05 -7.43
N GLY A 482 -9.15 19.04 -8.24
CA GLY A 482 -9.87 19.38 -9.46
C GLY A 482 -9.15 20.46 -10.25
N THR A 483 -9.56 20.68 -11.49
CA THR A 483 -9.02 21.79 -12.29
C THR A 483 -9.46 23.14 -11.71
N VAL A 484 -8.63 24.17 -11.80
CA VAL A 484 -8.94 25.54 -11.31
C VAL A 484 -10.32 26.03 -11.78
N GLN A 485 -10.69 25.76 -13.04
CA GLN A 485 -11.98 26.17 -13.62
C GLN A 485 -13.20 25.51 -12.96
N LYS A 486 -13.01 24.43 -12.20
CA LYS A 486 -14.05 23.68 -11.49
C LYS A 486 -13.93 23.83 -9.96
N ALA A 487 -13.16 24.81 -9.46
CA ALA A 487 -12.97 24.99 -8.01
C ALA A 487 -14.30 25.19 -7.25
N ASP A 488 -15.24 25.99 -7.77
CA ASP A 488 -16.55 26.18 -7.13
C ASP A 488 -17.30 24.83 -7.01
N ALA A 489 -17.36 24.05 -8.09
CA ALA A 489 -18.02 22.74 -8.09
C ALA A 489 -17.32 21.73 -7.16
N LEU A 490 -15.99 21.81 -7.01
CA LEU A 490 -15.22 21.00 -6.09
C LEU A 490 -15.65 21.25 -4.64
N PHE A 491 -15.67 22.52 -4.21
CA PHE A 491 -16.04 22.87 -2.84
C PHE A 491 -17.53 22.69 -2.55
N ASP A 492 -18.41 22.89 -3.54
CA ASP A 492 -19.83 22.57 -3.41
C ASP A 492 -20.05 21.07 -3.16
N LEU A 493 -19.28 20.20 -3.85
CA LEU A 493 -19.35 18.76 -3.62
C LEU A 493 -18.74 18.36 -2.29
N VAL A 494 -17.64 18.98 -1.85
CA VAL A 494 -17.08 18.76 -0.50
C VAL A 494 -18.13 19.12 0.56
N HIS A 495 -18.82 20.25 0.41
CA HIS A 495 -19.89 20.66 1.32
C HIS A 495 -21.03 19.64 1.35
N SER A 496 -21.52 19.23 0.18
CA SER A 496 -22.62 18.27 0.05
C SER A 496 -22.28 16.89 0.63
N VAL A 497 -21.09 16.34 0.31
CA VAL A 497 -20.58 15.07 0.84
C VAL A 497 -20.55 15.08 2.36
N MET A 498 -20.08 16.18 2.97
CA MET A 498 -19.95 16.24 4.41
C MET A 498 -21.30 16.47 5.10
N THR A 499 -22.10 17.42 4.61
CA THR A 499 -23.31 17.89 5.32
C THR A 499 -24.58 17.10 5.01
N ASP A 500 -24.71 16.55 3.80
CA ASP A 500 -25.97 16.01 3.28
C ASP A 500 -25.93 14.50 3.03
N ALA A 501 -24.81 13.83 3.32
CA ALA A 501 -24.72 12.39 3.15
C ALA A 501 -25.81 11.63 3.94
N GLN A 502 -26.43 10.62 3.31
CA GLN A 502 -27.50 9.84 3.92
C GLN A 502 -26.93 8.81 4.89
N LEU A 503 -26.86 9.13 6.18
CA LEU A 503 -26.34 8.20 7.18
C LEU A 503 -27.35 7.11 7.56
N ASP A 504 -28.62 7.26 7.20
CA ASP A 504 -29.71 6.33 7.49
C ASP A 504 -29.81 5.12 6.52
N ALA A 505 -28.82 4.97 5.62
CA ALA A 505 -28.72 3.87 4.66
C ALA A 505 -28.25 2.53 5.28
N GLN A 506 -29.06 1.94 6.18
CA GLN A 506 -28.75 0.69 6.92
C GLN A 506 -28.18 -0.44 6.02
N PRO A 507 -28.77 -0.78 4.86
CA PRO A 507 -28.25 -1.88 4.05
C PRO A 507 -26.83 -1.64 3.56
N LYS A 508 -26.50 -0.38 3.24
CA LYS A 508 -25.15 0.01 2.83
C LYS A 508 -24.19 -0.08 4.01
N VAL A 509 -24.58 0.33 5.21
CA VAL A 509 -23.73 0.20 6.41
C VAL A 509 -23.38 -1.26 6.72
N VAL A 510 -24.36 -2.16 6.67
CA VAL A 510 -24.14 -3.61 6.84
C VAL A 510 -23.14 -4.13 5.80
N GLN A 511 -23.31 -3.74 4.52
CA GLN A 511 -22.39 -4.08 3.45
C GLN A 511 -20.96 -3.57 3.74
N LEU A 512 -20.79 -2.28 4.07
CA LEU A 512 -19.48 -1.67 4.33
C LEU A 512 -18.76 -2.39 5.48
N LEU A 513 -19.47 -2.71 6.57
CA LEU A 513 -18.90 -3.41 7.73
C LEU A 513 -18.54 -4.87 7.41
N THR A 514 -19.35 -5.55 6.59
CA THR A 514 -19.05 -6.91 6.12
C THR A 514 -17.79 -6.95 5.26
N GLU A 515 -17.67 -6.03 4.29
CA GLU A 515 -16.48 -5.88 3.46
C GLU A 515 -15.24 -5.56 4.33
N THR A 516 -15.37 -4.62 5.28
CA THR A 516 -14.27 -4.27 6.20
C THR A 516 -13.81 -5.50 6.98
N LYS A 517 -14.74 -6.28 7.56
CA LYS A 517 -14.41 -7.50 8.31
C LYS A 517 -13.61 -8.50 7.44
N SER A 518 -14.11 -8.83 6.24
CA SER A 518 -13.47 -9.77 5.31
C SER A 518 -12.07 -9.30 4.87
N ASN A 519 -11.91 -7.99 4.66
CA ASN A 519 -10.62 -7.38 4.33
C ASN A 519 -9.60 -7.49 5.48
N TYR A 520 -10.02 -7.32 6.74
CA TYR A 520 -9.15 -7.50 7.91
C TYR A 520 -8.66 -8.95 8.04
N GLU A 521 -9.56 -9.92 7.90
CA GLU A 521 -9.22 -11.35 7.96
C GLU A 521 -8.15 -11.72 6.91
N SER A 522 -8.28 -11.16 5.70
CA SER A 522 -7.28 -11.32 4.63
C SER A 522 -5.97 -10.57 4.91
N ALA A 523 -6.06 -9.38 5.51
CA ALA A 523 -4.91 -8.54 5.85
C ALA A 523 -4.07 -9.15 6.98
N PHE A 524 -4.66 -9.83 7.96
CA PHE A 524 -3.91 -10.53 9.00
C PHE A 524 -2.95 -11.58 8.43
N VAL A 525 -3.36 -12.28 7.37
CA VAL A 525 -2.53 -13.31 6.71
C VAL A 525 -1.44 -12.69 5.82
N SER A 526 -1.72 -11.60 5.13
CA SER A 526 -0.82 -11.00 4.14
C SER A 526 0.11 -9.91 4.69
N SER A 527 -0.27 -9.29 5.81
CA SER A 527 0.33 -8.06 6.38
C SER A 527 0.31 -8.04 7.91
N GLY A 528 0.44 -9.21 8.56
CA GLY A 528 0.40 -9.34 10.03
C GLY A 528 1.40 -8.45 10.79
N ASN A 529 2.51 -8.06 10.15
CA ASN A 529 3.49 -7.14 10.71
C ASN A 529 2.92 -5.75 11.01
N SER A 530 2.03 -5.23 10.17
CA SER A 530 1.41 -3.92 10.37
C SER A 530 0.52 -3.91 11.61
N PHE A 531 -0.24 -4.99 11.83
CA PHE A 531 -1.08 -5.15 13.02
C PHE A 531 -0.25 -5.36 14.28
N ALA A 532 0.81 -6.18 14.20
CA ALA A 532 1.75 -6.32 15.30
C ALA A 532 2.40 -4.97 15.69
N GLY A 533 2.76 -4.15 14.70
CA GLY A 533 3.25 -2.79 14.92
C GLY A 533 2.23 -1.87 15.58
N ALA A 534 0.97 -1.89 15.13
CA ALA A 534 -0.12 -1.09 15.72
C ALA A 534 -0.36 -1.46 17.19
N ARG A 535 -0.37 -2.76 17.50
CA ARG A 535 -0.47 -3.27 18.88
C ARG A 535 0.66 -2.77 19.78
N LEU A 536 1.89 -2.78 19.28
CA LEU A 536 3.04 -2.29 20.03
C LEU A 536 2.96 -0.78 20.25
N ALA A 537 2.60 0.00 19.22
CA ALA A 537 2.45 1.45 19.29
C ALA A 537 1.35 1.86 20.30
N ALA A 538 0.26 1.11 20.38
CA ALA A 538 -0.85 1.34 21.31
C ALA A 538 -0.51 1.24 22.81
N ARG A 539 0.68 0.73 23.12
CA ARG A 539 1.23 0.68 24.48
C ARG A 539 2.08 1.90 24.82
N LYS A 540 2.40 2.74 23.83
CA LYS A 540 3.45 3.77 23.95
C LYS A 540 2.91 5.19 23.89
N SER A 541 1.87 5.43 23.12
CA SER A 541 1.30 6.77 22.96
C SER A 541 -0.21 6.72 22.76
N VAL A 542 -0.88 7.81 23.12
CA VAL A 542 -2.32 7.98 22.90
C VAL A 542 -2.64 7.86 21.41
N LEU A 543 -1.76 8.37 20.54
CA LEU A 543 -1.92 8.26 19.10
C LEU A 543 -1.77 6.81 18.61
N GLY A 544 -0.83 6.06 19.17
CA GLY A 544 -0.72 4.62 18.90
C GLY A 544 -2.01 3.89 19.26
N MET A 545 -2.63 4.24 20.40
CA MET A 545 -3.89 3.63 20.82
C MET A 545 -5.07 4.05 19.94
N VAL A 546 -5.14 5.33 19.55
CA VAL A 546 -6.15 5.81 18.59
C VAL A 546 -6.02 5.06 17.27
N ASN A 547 -4.81 4.90 16.73
CA ASN A 547 -4.56 4.16 15.50
C ASN A 547 -4.98 2.69 15.61
N GLU A 548 -4.76 2.05 16.77
CA GLU A 548 -5.24 0.69 17.04
C GLU A 548 -6.78 0.60 17.13
N MET A 549 -7.44 1.62 17.71
CA MET A 549 -8.90 1.71 17.83
C MET A 549 -9.61 2.01 16.50
N VAL A 550 -8.91 2.52 15.49
CA VAL A 550 -9.50 2.91 14.19
C VAL A 550 -8.91 2.17 12.99
N GLY A 551 -7.91 1.32 13.21
CA GLY A 551 -7.19 0.62 12.16
C GLY A 551 -6.57 -0.73 12.56
N GLY A 552 -6.57 -1.09 13.84
CA GLY A 552 -5.89 -2.27 14.37
C GLY A 552 -6.78 -3.45 14.74
N VAL A 553 -6.30 -4.32 15.63
CA VAL A 553 -7.05 -5.50 16.10
C VAL A 553 -8.23 -5.07 16.96
N THR A 554 -8.06 -4.04 17.82
CA THR A 554 -9.16 -3.45 18.57
C THR A 554 -10.26 -2.94 17.64
N TYR A 555 -9.90 -2.29 16.53
CA TYR A 555 -10.90 -1.84 15.55
C TYR A 555 -11.64 -3.00 14.89
N TYR A 556 -10.96 -4.11 14.57
CA TYR A 556 -11.61 -5.31 14.03
C TYR A 556 -12.71 -5.85 14.96
N GLU A 557 -12.46 -5.84 16.28
CA GLU A 557 -13.50 -6.19 17.26
C GLU A 557 -14.66 -5.19 17.24
N SER A 558 -14.37 -3.88 17.19
CA SER A 558 -15.41 -2.85 17.04
C SER A 558 -16.21 -2.98 15.74
N VAL A 559 -15.60 -3.43 14.64
CA VAL A 559 -16.31 -3.70 13.37
C VAL A 559 -17.34 -4.82 13.56
N LYS A 560 -17.00 -5.89 14.28
CA LYS A 560 -17.95 -6.98 14.59
C LYS A 560 -19.11 -6.49 15.45
N GLU A 561 -18.83 -5.67 16.47
CA GLU A 561 -19.86 -5.08 17.32
C GLU A 561 -20.76 -4.11 16.55
N MET A 562 -20.18 -3.25 15.70
CA MET A 562 -20.93 -2.34 14.85
C MET A 562 -21.77 -3.10 13.82
N LEU A 563 -21.26 -4.19 13.24
CA LEU A 563 -22.00 -5.02 12.29
C LEU A 563 -23.23 -5.62 12.97
N LYS A 564 -23.04 -6.20 14.16
CA LYS A 564 -24.15 -6.70 14.98
C LYS A 564 -25.16 -5.61 15.32
N ALA A 565 -24.70 -4.43 15.74
CA ALA A 565 -25.59 -3.30 16.03
C ALA A 565 -26.31 -2.81 14.76
N ALA A 566 -25.68 -2.82 13.60
CA ALA A 566 -26.31 -2.45 12.33
C ALA A 566 -27.43 -3.44 11.94
N GLU A 567 -27.30 -4.72 12.30
CA GLU A 567 -28.31 -5.75 12.04
C GLU A 567 -29.42 -5.80 13.11
N GLU A 568 -29.08 -5.61 14.38
CA GLU A 568 -29.98 -5.85 15.52
C GLU A 568 -30.49 -4.58 16.22
N ASP A 569 -29.73 -3.47 16.22
CA ASP A 569 -30.06 -2.21 16.92
C ASP A 569 -29.67 -0.95 16.10
N TRP A 570 -30.17 -0.91 14.86
CA TRP A 570 -29.89 0.17 13.92
C TRP A 570 -30.19 1.58 14.46
N PRO A 571 -31.33 1.85 15.14
CA PRO A 571 -31.63 3.20 15.63
C PRO A 571 -30.55 3.75 16.57
N SER A 572 -29.97 2.92 17.42
CA SER A 572 -28.90 3.32 18.33
C SER A 572 -27.61 3.66 17.58
N LEU A 573 -27.21 2.83 16.60
CA LEU A 573 -26.02 3.08 15.78
C LEU A 573 -26.18 4.35 14.92
N LEU A 574 -27.32 4.51 14.25
CA LEU A 574 -27.64 5.69 13.46
C LEU A 574 -27.58 6.96 14.31
N ALA A 575 -28.17 6.95 15.51
CA ALA A 575 -28.14 8.10 16.40
C ALA A 575 -26.70 8.48 16.82
N ARG A 576 -25.79 7.50 16.95
CA ARG A 576 -24.36 7.78 17.22
C ARG A 576 -23.68 8.41 16.01
N LEU A 577 -23.93 7.91 14.79
CA LEU A 577 -23.37 8.45 13.55
C LEU A 577 -23.85 9.89 13.28
N GLU A 578 -25.12 10.18 13.55
CA GLU A 578 -25.68 11.53 13.41
C GLU A 578 -25.10 12.52 14.43
N ARG A 579 -24.93 12.08 15.69
CA ARG A 579 -24.23 12.87 16.70
C ARG A 579 -22.78 13.13 16.32
N LEU A 580 -22.09 12.12 15.77
CA LEU A 580 -20.72 12.25 15.28
C LEU A 580 -20.64 13.33 14.19
N ARG A 581 -21.53 13.29 13.19
CA ARG A 581 -21.60 14.31 12.13
C ARG A 581 -21.75 15.73 12.68
N ALA A 582 -22.68 15.91 13.62
CA ALA A 582 -22.96 17.21 14.24
C ALA A 582 -21.79 17.77 15.06
N LYS A 583 -20.92 16.90 15.63
CA LYS A 583 -19.72 17.31 16.38
C LYS A 583 -18.54 17.69 15.48
N ILE A 584 -18.42 17.02 14.33
CA ILE A 584 -17.25 17.18 13.43
C ILE A 584 -17.40 18.37 12.51
N ILE A 585 -18.57 18.54 11.89
CA ILE A 585 -18.75 19.50 10.81
C ILE A 585 -19.10 20.86 11.42
N SER A 586 -18.11 21.75 11.45
CA SER A 586 -18.26 23.13 11.88
C SER A 586 -17.38 24.04 11.03
N ARG A 587 -17.78 25.32 10.92
CA ARG A 587 -16.88 26.38 10.45
C ARG A 587 -15.88 26.83 11.51
N ASP A 588 -16.17 26.56 12.77
CA ASP A 588 -15.31 26.98 13.89
C ASP A 588 -14.01 26.18 13.89
N ASN A 589 -12.86 26.89 13.92
CA ASN A 589 -11.52 26.30 13.88
C ASN A 589 -11.26 25.35 12.68
N VAL A 590 -12.01 25.46 11.58
CA VAL A 590 -11.72 24.69 10.37
C VAL A 590 -10.36 25.08 9.83
N LEU A 591 -9.56 24.10 9.44
CA LEU A 591 -8.28 24.33 8.78
C LEU A 591 -8.41 23.95 7.31
N ILE A 592 -8.02 24.84 6.40
CA ILE A 592 -7.98 24.56 4.97
C ILE A 592 -6.56 24.69 4.47
N ASN A 593 -6.06 23.65 3.82
CA ASN A 593 -4.75 23.61 3.18
C ASN A 593 -4.93 23.68 1.67
N LEU A 594 -4.34 24.68 1.02
CA LEU A 594 -4.55 24.97 -0.40
C LEU A 594 -3.22 25.00 -1.16
N THR A 595 -3.06 24.09 -2.12
CA THR A 595 -1.91 24.09 -3.04
C THR A 595 -2.40 24.31 -4.46
N VAL A 596 -1.94 25.40 -5.08
CA VAL A 596 -2.33 25.80 -6.44
C VAL A 596 -1.26 26.73 -7.02
N ASP A 597 -1.20 26.81 -8.36
CA ASP A 597 -0.42 27.82 -9.07
C ASP A 597 -0.68 29.23 -8.50
N GLY A 598 0.39 30.00 -8.25
CA GLY A 598 0.29 31.33 -7.65
C GLY A 598 -0.61 32.30 -8.43
N ALA A 599 -0.72 32.14 -9.76
CA ALA A 599 -1.60 32.97 -10.59
C ALA A 599 -3.10 32.71 -10.37
N ALA A 600 -3.49 31.58 -9.77
CA ALA A 600 -4.87 31.22 -9.46
C ALA A 600 -5.19 31.27 -7.96
N MET A 601 -4.22 31.66 -7.11
CA MET A 601 -4.37 31.61 -5.65
C MET A 601 -5.53 32.49 -5.17
N ASP A 602 -5.54 33.77 -5.53
CA ASP A 602 -6.55 34.74 -5.06
C ASP A 602 -7.97 34.31 -5.43
N ASP A 603 -8.18 33.85 -6.68
CA ASP A 603 -9.47 33.39 -7.18
C ASP A 603 -9.98 32.17 -6.41
N VAL A 604 -9.09 31.19 -6.15
CA VAL A 604 -9.47 29.97 -5.44
C VAL A 604 -9.66 30.23 -3.94
N THR A 605 -8.87 31.12 -3.33
CA THR A 605 -9.07 31.56 -1.94
C THR A 605 -10.42 32.25 -1.77
N ALA A 606 -10.87 33.05 -2.75
CA ALA A 606 -12.21 33.63 -2.72
C ALA A 606 -13.31 32.55 -2.75
N THR A 607 -13.13 31.47 -3.52
CA THR A 607 -14.04 30.31 -3.49
C THR A 607 -14.02 29.59 -2.14
N VAL A 608 -12.84 29.43 -1.52
CA VAL A 608 -12.71 28.88 -0.17
C VAL A 608 -13.50 29.69 0.85
N GLY A 609 -13.45 31.03 0.78
CA GLY A 609 -14.24 31.90 1.66
C GLY A 609 -15.74 31.62 1.57
N LYS A 610 -16.28 31.53 0.34
CA LYS A 610 -17.70 31.18 0.11
C LYS A 610 -18.06 29.80 0.65
N PHE A 611 -17.14 28.83 0.56
CA PHE A 611 -17.34 27.49 1.09
C PHE A 611 -17.43 27.50 2.62
N VAL A 612 -16.53 28.19 3.30
CA VAL A 612 -16.52 28.30 4.77
C VAL A 612 -17.81 28.94 5.29
N GLU A 613 -18.35 29.93 4.59
CA GLU A 613 -19.63 30.56 4.95
C GLU A 613 -20.83 29.60 4.93
N LYS A 614 -20.77 28.52 4.13
CA LYS A 614 -21.81 27.49 4.03
C LYS A 614 -21.72 26.43 5.14
N LEU A 615 -20.60 26.34 5.84
CA LEU A 615 -20.43 25.40 6.95
C LEU A 615 -21.25 25.87 8.17
N PRO A 616 -21.87 24.94 8.91
CA PRO A 616 -22.66 25.29 10.08
C PRO A 616 -21.81 25.91 11.19
N GLU A 617 -22.41 26.81 11.98
CA GLU A 617 -21.91 27.14 13.31
C GLU A 617 -22.31 26.03 14.28
N VAL A 618 -21.40 25.64 15.16
CA VAL A 618 -21.75 24.79 16.29
C VAL A 618 -21.82 25.71 17.52
N PRO A 619 -23.01 25.90 18.15
CA PRO A 619 -23.11 26.72 19.34
C PRO A 619 -22.21 26.14 20.44
N MET A 620 -21.12 26.83 20.78
CA MET A 620 -20.32 26.49 21.96
C MET A 620 -21.16 26.77 23.21
N GLU A 621 -21.75 25.73 23.80
CA GLU A 621 -22.38 25.84 25.12
C GLU A 621 -21.35 26.20 26.22
N ALA A 622 -20.05 25.95 25.97
CA ALA A 622 -18.93 26.38 26.81
C ALA A 622 -17.61 26.43 26.00
N PRO A 623 -16.59 27.16 26.52
CA PRO A 623 -15.18 26.86 26.39
C PRO A 623 -14.78 25.51 25.79
N PRO A 624 -14.16 25.31 24.61
CA PRO A 624 -13.52 24.01 24.39
C PRO A 624 -12.53 23.79 25.54
N PRO A 625 -12.51 22.60 26.17
CA PRO A 625 -11.54 22.31 27.21
C PRO A 625 -10.13 22.52 26.66
N SER A 626 -9.17 22.90 27.51
CA SER A 626 -7.77 23.13 27.10
C SER A 626 -7.07 21.88 26.54
N SER A 627 -7.73 20.72 26.60
CA SER A 627 -7.32 19.44 26.01
C SER A 627 -8.57 18.64 25.65
N PRO A 628 -8.54 17.84 24.57
CA PRO A 628 -9.60 16.91 24.19
C PRO A 628 -10.06 16.01 25.35
N THR A 629 -11.35 15.69 25.40
CA THR A 629 -11.91 14.77 26.40
C THR A 629 -11.37 13.35 26.22
N TRP A 630 -11.27 12.87 24.97
CA TRP A 630 -10.74 11.54 24.67
C TRP A 630 -9.28 11.35 25.09
N ARG A 631 -8.41 12.37 25.01
CA ARG A 631 -6.99 12.24 25.42
C ARG A 631 -6.84 11.85 26.89
N LYS A 632 -7.76 12.31 27.74
CA LYS A 632 -7.74 12.04 29.19
C LYS A 632 -8.42 10.72 29.56
N SER A 633 -9.26 10.17 28.69
CA SER A 633 -10.01 8.94 28.95
C SER A 633 -9.42 7.70 28.28
N ILE A 634 -8.62 7.87 27.21
CA ILE A 634 -7.91 6.76 26.58
C ILE A 634 -6.87 6.18 27.53
N THR A 635 -6.95 4.88 27.73
CA THR A 635 -5.96 4.08 28.44
C THR A 635 -5.13 3.32 27.41
N LEU A 636 -3.81 3.38 27.54
CA LEU A 636 -2.89 2.62 26.70
C LEU A 636 -3.00 1.13 27.02
N LEU A 637 -2.63 0.28 26.07
CA LEU A 637 -2.56 -1.15 26.31
C LEU A 637 -1.44 -1.49 27.31
N ASP A 638 -1.70 -2.49 28.16
CA ASP A 638 -0.69 -2.99 29.09
C ASP A 638 0.53 -3.56 28.33
N PRO A 639 1.75 -3.39 28.86
CA PRO A 639 2.92 -4.06 28.32
C PRO A 639 2.77 -5.59 28.45
N ALA A 640 2.64 -6.29 27.32
CA ALA A 640 2.50 -7.74 27.29
C ALA A 640 3.19 -8.36 26.07
N ASN A 641 3.66 -9.60 26.19
CA ASN A 641 3.99 -10.40 25.01
C ASN A 641 2.68 -11.02 24.50
N GLU A 642 2.33 -10.79 23.24
CA GLU A 642 1.09 -11.32 22.67
C GLU A 642 1.33 -11.98 21.31
N ALA A 643 0.50 -12.97 20.99
CA ALA A 643 0.55 -13.68 19.73
C ALA A 643 -0.85 -13.93 19.20
N TYR A 644 -1.02 -13.78 17.89
CA TYR A 644 -2.25 -14.00 17.16
C TYR A 644 -2.08 -15.19 16.22
N SER A 645 -2.81 -16.27 16.50
CA SER A 645 -2.78 -17.47 15.67
C SER A 645 -3.60 -17.26 14.41
N ILE A 646 -2.97 -17.48 13.25
CA ILE A 646 -3.56 -17.39 11.91
C ILE A 646 -3.16 -18.62 11.05
N THR A 647 -3.93 -18.91 10.00
CA THR A 647 -3.59 -19.98 9.04
C THR A 647 -2.52 -19.49 8.07
N THR A 648 -1.26 -19.86 8.31
CA THR A 648 -0.10 -19.38 7.54
C THR A 648 1.07 -20.37 7.60
N GLN A 649 2.00 -20.26 6.65
CA GLN A 649 3.30 -20.96 6.65
C GLN A 649 4.47 -20.08 7.12
N VAL A 650 4.20 -18.81 7.39
CA VAL A 650 5.20 -17.78 7.76
C VAL A 650 4.66 -16.90 8.87
N ASN A 651 5.57 -16.33 9.66
CA ASN A 651 5.27 -15.48 10.79
C ASN A 651 5.55 -14.00 10.46
N TYR A 652 5.01 -13.13 11.31
CA TYR A 652 5.29 -11.71 11.36
C TYR A 652 5.68 -11.39 12.80
N VAL A 653 6.98 -11.17 13.03
CA VAL A 653 7.53 -11.03 14.38
C VAL A 653 7.91 -9.58 14.61
N ALA A 654 7.15 -8.89 15.46
CA ALA A 654 7.46 -7.53 15.88
C ALA A 654 7.81 -7.48 17.37
N ALA A 655 8.75 -6.60 17.71
CA ALA A 655 9.11 -6.32 19.09
C ALA A 655 9.40 -4.83 19.24
N SER A 656 9.13 -4.25 20.40
CA SER A 656 9.34 -2.82 20.63
C SER A 656 9.69 -2.51 22.08
N CYS A 657 10.46 -1.44 22.27
CA CYS A 657 10.72 -0.79 23.55
C CYS A 657 10.65 0.74 23.41
N ASN A 658 10.53 1.44 24.55
CA ASN A 658 10.77 2.90 24.58
C ASN A 658 12.25 3.12 24.84
N LEU A 659 13.00 3.42 23.78
CA LEU A 659 14.43 3.69 23.89
C LEU A 659 14.67 4.98 24.67
N LEU A 660 13.85 6.00 24.38
CA LEU A 660 13.83 7.28 25.09
C LEU A 660 12.45 7.51 25.71
N SER A 661 12.44 8.24 26.84
CA SER A 661 11.20 8.69 27.49
C SER A 661 11.06 10.21 27.41
N GLN A 662 9.83 10.72 27.57
CA GLN A 662 9.58 12.16 27.63
C GLN A 662 10.50 12.84 28.66
N GLY A 663 11.12 13.95 28.27
CA GLY A 663 12.04 14.72 29.12
C GLY A 663 13.48 14.19 29.13
N GLU A 664 13.74 13.03 28.53
CA GLU A 664 15.09 12.53 28.30
C GLU A 664 15.67 13.17 27.03
N THR A 665 16.73 13.96 27.18
CA THR A 665 17.43 14.57 26.03
C THR A 665 18.43 13.61 25.41
N ALA A 666 18.44 13.50 24.09
CA ALA A 666 19.38 12.68 23.34
C ALA A 666 19.63 13.25 21.94
N ARG A 667 20.64 12.71 21.25
CA ARG A 667 20.90 13.00 19.83
C ARG A 667 20.01 12.13 18.95
N VAL A 668 18.72 12.45 18.90
CA VAL A 668 17.68 11.65 18.24
C VAL A 668 17.89 11.48 16.72
N ALA A 669 18.47 12.47 16.04
CA ALA A 669 18.75 12.41 14.61
C ALA A 669 19.94 11.49 14.35
N ALA A 670 20.94 11.49 15.22
CA ALA A 670 22.02 10.52 15.19
C ALA A 670 21.48 9.09 15.42
N TYR A 671 20.53 8.92 16.34
CA TYR A 671 19.87 7.63 16.58
C TYR A 671 19.05 7.14 15.38
N GLN A 672 18.51 8.05 14.57
CA GLN A 672 17.90 7.68 13.29
C GLN A 672 18.92 7.09 12.31
N VAL A 673 20.14 7.63 12.27
CA VAL A 673 21.26 7.06 11.48
C VAL A 673 21.59 5.65 11.97
N VAL A 674 21.73 5.46 13.28
CA VAL A 674 22.01 4.15 13.89
C VAL A 674 20.91 3.13 13.58
N SER A 675 19.64 3.52 13.73
CA SER A 675 18.48 2.68 13.42
C SER A 675 18.46 2.26 11.96
N ARG A 676 18.74 3.19 11.04
CA ARG A 676 18.84 2.89 9.60
C ARG A 676 20.00 1.94 9.31
N PHE A 677 21.16 2.15 9.93
CA PHE A 677 22.32 1.29 9.80
C PHE A 677 22.01 -0.15 10.24
N LEU A 678 21.40 -0.32 11.41
CA LEU A 678 20.97 -1.64 11.92
C LEU A 678 19.98 -2.33 10.98
N SER A 679 19.00 -1.58 10.48
CA SER A 679 17.94 -2.08 9.60
C SER A 679 18.48 -2.58 8.25
N ARG A 680 19.55 -1.94 7.72
CA ARG A 680 20.16 -2.29 6.43
C ARG A 680 21.38 -3.20 6.52
N GLY A 681 21.98 -3.34 7.70
CA GLY A 681 23.10 -4.26 7.98
C GLY A 681 22.63 -5.44 8.81
N TYR A 682 22.99 -5.47 10.10
CA TYR A 682 22.79 -6.60 11.02
C TYR A 682 21.42 -7.30 10.90
N LEU A 683 20.32 -6.56 10.88
CA LEU A 683 18.98 -7.16 10.81
C LEU A 683 18.65 -7.71 9.42
N TRP A 684 19.10 -7.05 8.36
CA TRP A 684 18.96 -7.57 7.00
C TRP A 684 19.72 -8.89 6.84
N ASP A 685 20.96 -8.95 7.32
CA ASP A 685 21.80 -10.14 7.19
C ASP A 685 21.27 -11.29 8.05
N ASN A 686 20.94 -11.04 9.31
CA ASN A 686 20.58 -12.11 10.24
C ASN A 686 19.12 -12.56 10.10
N VAL A 687 18.17 -11.65 9.89
CA VAL A 687 16.75 -12.00 9.78
C VAL A 687 16.39 -12.44 8.36
N ARG A 688 16.87 -11.73 7.33
CA ARG A 688 16.53 -12.01 5.93
C ARG A 688 17.52 -12.96 5.26
N VAL A 689 18.83 -12.65 5.22
CA VAL A 689 19.80 -13.44 4.44
C VAL A 689 20.04 -14.82 5.06
N VAL A 690 20.36 -14.86 6.36
CA VAL A 690 20.64 -16.09 7.11
C VAL A 690 19.35 -16.72 7.64
N GLY A 691 18.45 -15.90 8.20
CA GLY A 691 17.18 -16.35 8.77
C GLY A 691 16.14 -16.78 7.73
N GLY A 692 16.25 -16.30 6.48
CA GLY A 692 15.36 -16.67 5.38
C GLY A 692 13.99 -15.97 5.38
N ALA A 693 13.80 -14.95 6.22
CA ALA A 693 12.61 -14.10 6.14
C ALA A 693 12.59 -13.31 4.83
N TYR A 694 11.40 -12.92 4.35
CA TYR A 694 11.33 -12.01 3.20
C TYR A 694 11.81 -10.60 3.56
N GLY A 695 11.58 -10.14 4.78
CA GLY A 695 12.07 -8.85 5.24
C GLY A 695 12.35 -8.87 6.73
N GLY A 696 13.30 -8.05 7.16
CA GLY A 696 13.65 -7.84 8.54
C GLY A 696 14.29 -6.48 8.69
N GLY A 697 13.97 -5.76 9.76
CA GLY A 697 14.52 -4.44 10.01
C GLY A 697 14.00 -3.83 11.30
N CYS A 698 14.38 -2.58 11.52
CA CYS A 698 13.92 -1.77 12.64
C CYS A 698 13.61 -0.33 12.21
N SER A 699 12.92 0.38 13.10
CA SER A 699 12.60 1.80 12.99
C SER A 699 12.70 2.47 14.35
N PHE A 700 13.20 3.70 14.37
CA PHE A 700 13.17 4.58 15.53
C PHE A 700 12.23 5.74 15.23
N ASP A 701 11.36 6.10 16.17
CA ASP A 701 10.51 7.26 16.06
C ASP A 701 11.00 8.36 17.02
N PRO A 702 11.55 9.48 16.51
CA PRO A 702 12.08 10.54 17.35
C PRO A 702 11.01 11.28 18.16
N LEU A 703 9.74 11.27 17.72
CA LEU A 703 8.66 11.96 18.43
C LEU A 703 8.19 11.15 19.64
N THR A 704 8.14 9.82 19.54
CA THR A 704 7.67 8.96 20.63
C THR A 704 8.78 8.32 21.45
N GLY A 705 10.01 8.32 20.93
CA GLY A 705 11.14 7.60 21.53
C GLY A 705 11.05 6.07 21.37
N ALA A 706 10.05 5.58 20.62
CA ALA A 706 9.84 4.15 20.41
C ALA A 706 10.86 3.59 19.42
N PHE A 707 11.43 2.44 19.77
CA PHE A 707 12.28 1.65 18.87
C PHE A 707 11.64 0.30 18.64
N SER A 708 11.40 -0.05 17.37
CA SER A 708 10.62 -1.21 16.98
C SER A 708 11.33 -2.03 15.92
N TYR A 709 11.25 -3.35 16.06
CA TYR A 709 11.70 -4.35 15.12
C TYR A 709 10.50 -4.97 14.40
N SER A 710 10.72 -5.44 13.18
CA SER A 710 9.71 -6.15 12.40
C SER A 710 10.34 -7.12 11.42
N SER A 711 9.77 -8.33 11.32
CA SER A 711 10.03 -9.27 10.24
C SER A 711 8.76 -9.52 9.42
N TYR A 712 8.96 -9.82 8.14
CA TYR A 712 7.89 -10.02 7.17
C TYR A 712 8.05 -11.36 6.45
N ARG A 713 7.00 -12.19 6.51
CA ARG A 713 6.98 -13.55 5.97
C ARG A 713 8.20 -14.37 6.44
N ASP A 714 8.37 -14.41 7.74
CA ASP A 714 9.51 -15.00 8.45
C ASP A 714 9.25 -16.48 8.74
N PRO A 715 10.12 -17.42 8.32
CA PRO A 715 9.95 -18.83 8.67
C PRO A 715 10.25 -19.11 10.15
N ASN A 716 10.85 -18.17 10.88
CA ASN A 716 11.21 -18.30 12.29
C ASN A 716 10.28 -17.49 13.19
N LEU A 717 10.40 -17.72 14.51
CA LEU A 717 9.75 -16.93 15.54
C LEU A 717 10.73 -16.62 16.68
N GLN A 718 11.04 -17.61 17.51
CA GLN A 718 11.93 -17.40 18.66
C GLN A 718 13.33 -16.96 18.21
N GLY A 719 13.90 -17.60 17.18
CA GLY A 719 15.20 -17.22 16.65
C GLY A 719 15.28 -15.77 16.18
N THR A 720 14.19 -15.22 15.64
CA THR A 720 14.13 -13.79 15.25
C THR A 720 14.12 -12.88 16.48
N LEU A 721 13.41 -13.26 17.55
CA LEU A 721 13.42 -12.52 18.81
C LEU A 721 14.81 -12.57 19.46
N ASP A 722 15.51 -13.70 19.40
CA ASP A 722 16.89 -13.84 19.85
C ASP A 722 17.86 -12.92 19.05
N ILE A 723 17.62 -12.75 17.75
CA ILE A 723 18.39 -11.82 16.91
C ILE A 723 18.15 -10.36 17.36
N TYR A 724 16.90 -9.99 17.66
CA TYR A 724 16.57 -8.64 18.14
C TYR A 724 17.24 -8.33 19.48
N GLU A 725 17.26 -9.28 20.42
CA GLU A 725 17.87 -9.12 21.74
C GLU A 725 19.38 -8.87 21.66
N LYS A 726 20.07 -9.46 20.68
CA LYS A 726 21.52 -9.29 20.46
C LYS A 726 21.92 -7.93 19.89
N THR A 727 20.97 -7.12 19.42
CA THR A 727 21.27 -5.84 18.75
C THR A 727 22.10 -4.89 19.62
N ALA A 728 21.85 -4.86 20.94
CA ALA A 728 22.62 -4.02 21.86
C ALA A 728 24.10 -4.47 21.97
N GLU A 729 24.34 -5.78 22.03
CA GLU A 729 25.69 -6.36 22.05
C GLU A 729 26.44 -6.05 20.75
N VAL A 730 25.76 -6.18 19.60
CA VAL A 730 26.32 -5.85 18.29
C VAL A 730 26.79 -4.40 18.23
N LEU A 731 25.96 -3.46 18.68
CA LEU A 731 26.36 -2.05 18.72
C LEU A 731 27.54 -1.79 19.67
N SER A 732 27.59 -2.49 20.80
CA SER A 732 28.66 -2.30 21.80
C SER A 732 30.04 -2.80 21.34
N SER A 733 30.07 -3.71 20.37
CA SER A 733 31.28 -4.32 19.81
C SER A 733 31.58 -3.85 18.38
N LEU A 734 30.81 -2.89 17.86
CA LEU A 734 30.90 -2.43 16.48
C LEU A 734 32.18 -1.62 16.23
N GLU A 735 33.03 -2.12 15.33
CA GLU A 735 34.16 -1.37 14.79
C GLU A 735 33.75 -0.66 13.49
N LEU A 736 33.29 0.59 13.61
CA LEU A 736 32.81 1.36 12.45
C LEU A 736 33.96 2.13 11.77
N THR A 737 34.19 1.90 10.48
CA THR A 737 35.15 2.68 9.68
C THR A 737 34.62 4.09 9.37
N ASP A 738 35.49 5.04 9.01
CA ASP A 738 35.06 6.40 8.66
C ASP A 738 34.12 6.38 7.43
N ASP A 739 34.45 5.54 6.45
CA ASP A 739 33.63 5.34 5.26
C ASP A 739 32.25 4.78 5.59
N ALA A 740 32.16 3.77 6.48
CA ALA A 740 30.88 3.19 6.87
C ALA A 740 30.01 4.20 7.65
N LEU A 741 30.62 5.02 8.52
CA LEU A 741 29.92 6.11 9.20
C LEU A 741 29.39 7.14 8.21
N GLU A 742 30.23 7.59 7.26
CA GLU A 742 29.82 8.53 6.22
C GLU A 742 28.65 7.98 5.38
N GLN A 743 28.72 6.72 4.94
CA GLN A 743 27.63 6.11 4.16
C GLN A 743 26.34 5.91 4.97
N ALA A 744 26.44 5.63 6.28
CA ALA A 744 25.29 5.58 7.15
C ALA A 744 24.57 6.96 7.20
N ILE A 745 25.33 8.04 7.34
CA ILE A 745 24.82 9.41 7.35
C ILE A 745 24.20 9.77 5.99
N VAL A 746 24.93 9.56 4.90
CA VAL A 746 24.47 9.81 3.52
C VAL A 746 23.14 9.10 3.26
N GLY A 747 23.04 7.82 3.64
CA GLY A 747 21.82 7.04 3.48
C GLY A 747 20.64 7.61 4.28
N ALA A 748 20.87 8.03 5.53
CA ALA A 748 19.83 8.60 6.37
C ALA A 748 19.35 9.97 5.87
N VAL A 749 20.27 10.81 5.37
CA VAL A 749 19.92 12.08 4.73
C VAL A 749 19.16 11.86 3.43
N GLY A 750 19.53 10.85 2.65
CA GLY A 750 18.81 10.47 1.42
C GLY A 750 17.34 10.08 1.67
N ASP A 751 17.03 9.46 2.81
CA ASP A 751 15.65 9.15 3.19
C ASP A 751 14.84 10.43 3.53
N LEU A 752 15.50 11.49 4.02
CA LEU A 752 14.86 12.79 4.31
C LEU A 752 14.58 13.62 3.05
N ASP A 753 15.47 13.55 2.05
CA ASP A 753 15.47 14.44 0.88
C ASP A 753 14.70 13.88 -0.34
N GLN A 754 13.86 12.86 -0.13
CA GLN A 754 13.07 12.24 -1.19
C GLN A 754 12.22 13.28 -1.96
N PRO A 755 12.16 13.18 -3.31
CA PRO A 755 11.40 14.11 -4.11
C PRO A 755 9.89 14.02 -3.81
N MET A 756 9.22 15.16 -3.80
CA MET A 756 7.78 15.26 -3.53
C MET A 756 7.05 15.93 -4.70
N THR A 757 5.88 15.40 -5.05
CA THR A 757 4.92 16.04 -5.96
C THR A 757 4.35 17.33 -5.34
N PRO A 758 3.77 18.25 -6.13
CA PRO A 758 3.21 19.49 -5.61
C PRO A 758 2.19 19.29 -4.48
N ASP A 759 1.26 18.35 -4.62
CA ASP A 759 0.27 18.02 -3.60
C ASP A 759 0.89 17.41 -2.34
N ALA A 760 1.91 16.55 -2.50
CA ALA A 760 2.65 15.98 -1.39
C ALA A 760 3.42 17.05 -0.61
N LYS A 761 3.93 18.09 -1.27
CA LYS A 761 4.54 19.25 -0.61
C LYS A 761 3.53 19.99 0.25
N GLY A 762 2.36 20.34 -0.30
CA GLY A 762 1.29 20.98 0.47
C GLY A 762 0.84 20.15 1.67
N TYR A 763 0.64 18.85 1.47
CA TYR A 763 0.24 17.94 2.56
C TYR A 763 1.33 17.74 3.62
N ARG A 764 2.61 17.76 3.22
CA ARG A 764 3.75 17.75 4.14
C ARG A 764 3.81 19.02 4.98
N ALA A 765 3.57 20.18 4.38
CA ALA A 765 3.52 21.45 5.10
C ALA A 765 2.36 21.49 6.11
N LEU A 766 1.18 20.99 5.74
CA LEU A 766 0.07 20.76 6.67
C LEU A 766 0.47 19.87 7.85
N SER A 767 1.15 18.75 7.57
CA SER A 767 1.62 17.84 8.63
C SER A 767 2.61 18.52 9.57
N TRP A 768 3.56 19.31 9.04
CA TRP A 768 4.49 20.09 9.86
C TRP A 768 3.77 21.13 10.71
N TYR A 769 2.79 21.84 10.15
CA TYR A 769 1.98 22.81 10.88
C TYR A 769 1.27 22.15 12.07
N LEU A 770 0.62 21.00 11.86
CA LEU A 770 -0.09 20.26 12.91
C LEU A 770 0.85 19.70 14.00
N GLN A 771 2.09 19.37 13.64
CA GLN A 771 3.13 18.90 14.57
C GLN A 771 3.79 20.05 15.35
N GLY A 772 3.67 21.30 14.88
CA GLY A 772 4.52 22.40 15.37
C GLY A 772 5.97 22.31 14.87
N MET A 773 6.20 21.62 13.76
CA MET A 773 7.54 21.43 13.18
C MET A 773 7.97 22.68 12.41
N THR A 774 8.95 23.41 12.94
CA THR A 774 9.50 24.63 12.31
C THR A 774 10.64 24.32 11.33
N THR A 775 11.05 25.31 10.54
CA THR A 775 12.25 25.17 9.70
C THR A 775 13.50 25.03 10.54
N GLU A 776 13.57 25.75 11.66
CA GLU A 776 14.66 25.73 12.61
C GLU A 776 14.80 24.36 13.28
N THR A 777 13.69 23.75 13.71
CA THR A 777 13.68 22.39 14.27
C THR A 777 14.17 21.36 13.24
N ARG A 778 13.72 21.46 11.99
CA ARG A 778 14.16 20.57 10.90
C ARG A 778 15.64 20.76 10.57
N GLN A 779 16.12 22.00 10.55
CA GLN A 779 17.53 22.30 10.31
C GLN A 779 18.41 21.74 11.43
N ALA A 780 18.02 21.96 12.69
CA ALA A 780 18.74 21.39 13.84
C ALA A 780 18.81 19.86 13.79
N TYR A 781 17.71 19.20 13.40
CA TYR A 781 17.68 17.76 13.19
C TYR A 781 18.63 17.32 12.07
N ARG A 782 18.68 18.05 10.94
CA ARG A 782 19.60 17.78 9.83
C ARG A 782 21.06 17.98 10.23
N ASP A 783 21.38 19.06 10.93
CA ASP A 783 22.73 19.35 11.42
C ASP A 783 23.22 18.28 12.38
N GLU A 784 22.34 17.81 13.27
CA GLU A 784 22.65 16.71 14.18
C GLU A 784 22.89 15.39 13.41
N MET A 785 22.05 15.07 12.42
CA MET A 785 22.23 13.89 11.57
C MET A 785 23.58 13.91 10.81
N LEU A 786 23.92 15.06 10.21
CA LEU A 786 25.18 15.26 9.49
C LEU A 786 26.42 15.18 10.39
N SER A 787 26.25 15.39 11.70
CA SER A 787 27.32 15.36 12.70
C SER A 787 27.31 14.09 13.56
N THR A 788 26.68 13.01 13.08
CA THR A 788 26.67 11.70 13.75
C THR A 788 28.11 11.17 13.92
N THR A 789 28.37 10.54 15.06
CA THR A 789 29.67 9.99 15.47
C THR A 789 29.53 8.54 15.94
N ARG A 790 30.66 7.85 16.13
CA ARG A 790 30.70 6.48 16.67
C ARG A 790 30.17 6.38 18.10
N ASP A 791 30.34 7.43 18.89
CA ASP A 791 29.83 7.49 20.26
C ASP A 791 28.30 7.40 20.29
N ASP A 792 27.62 7.90 19.25
CA ASP A 792 26.16 7.82 19.14
C ASP A 792 25.68 6.37 18.94
N PHE A 793 26.43 5.53 18.21
CA PHE A 793 26.15 4.09 18.06
C PHE A 793 26.29 3.36 19.40
N SER A 794 27.38 3.64 20.12
CA SER A 794 27.63 3.07 21.44
C SER A 794 26.58 3.51 22.46
N ALA A 795 26.19 4.79 22.44
CA ALA A 795 25.16 5.35 23.31
C ALA A 795 23.77 4.74 23.03
N PHE A 796 23.43 4.52 21.76
CA PHE A 796 22.21 3.82 21.37
C PHE A 796 22.19 2.39 21.93
N GLY A 797 23.28 1.64 21.73
CA GLY A 797 23.41 0.26 22.19
C GLY A 797 23.33 0.13 23.72
N ALA A 798 24.00 1.02 24.44
CA ALA A 798 23.96 1.08 25.90
C ALA A 798 22.52 1.31 26.40
N LYS A 799 21.80 2.29 25.83
CA LYS A 799 20.39 2.52 26.19
C LYS A 799 19.52 1.32 25.88
N LEU A 800 19.68 0.72 24.71
CA LEU A 800 18.89 -0.44 24.29
C LEU A 800 19.06 -1.63 25.25
N SER A 801 20.27 -1.85 25.76
CA SER A 801 20.55 -2.95 26.71
C SER A 801 19.79 -2.86 28.03
N GLU A 802 19.32 -1.66 28.40
CA GLU A 802 18.59 -1.41 29.66
C GLU A 802 17.06 -1.50 29.48
N LYS A 803 16.56 -1.64 28.24
CA LYS A 803 15.11 -1.57 27.95
C LYS A 803 14.57 -2.96 27.61
N PRO A 804 13.58 -3.48 28.36
CA PRO A 804 12.95 -4.75 28.01
C PRO A 804 12.17 -4.62 26.70
N LEU A 805 12.29 -5.63 25.85
CA LEU A 805 11.47 -5.77 24.64
C LEU A 805 10.12 -6.39 24.98
N THR A 806 9.07 -5.86 24.35
CA THR A 806 7.74 -6.49 24.32
C THR A 806 7.42 -6.92 22.91
N ALA A 807 6.87 -8.13 22.73
CA ALA A 807 6.60 -8.72 21.44
C ALA A 807 5.09 -8.72 21.08
N ALA A 808 4.81 -8.59 19.79
CA ALA A 808 3.53 -8.87 19.18
C ALA A 808 3.78 -9.70 17.91
N VAL A 809 3.12 -10.85 17.80
CA VAL A 809 3.40 -11.82 16.73
C VAL A 809 2.12 -12.25 16.03
N PHE A 810 2.16 -12.40 14.71
CA PHE A 810 1.14 -13.10 13.93
C PHE A 810 1.80 -14.33 13.30
N GLY A 811 1.28 -15.53 13.53
CA GLY A 811 1.92 -16.76 13.08
C GLY A 811 1.03 -17.99 13.19
N SER A 812 1.56 -19.15 12.81
CA SER A 812 0.82 -20.41 12.98
C SER A 812 0.76 -20.81 14.45
N ALA A 813 -0.29 -21.54 14.83
CA ALA A 813 -0.44 -22.06 16.19
C ALA A 813 0.79 -22.88 16.63
N GLU A 814 1.30 -23.75 15.75
CA GLU A 814 2.48 -24.58 16.01
C GLU A 814 3.75 -23.74 16.25
N ALA A 815 3.98 -22.70 15.44
CA ALA A 815 5.15 -21.83 15.61
C ALA A 815 5.09 -21.06 16.94
N ILE A 816 3.90 -20.58 17.32
CA ILE A 816 3.66 -19.87 18.57
C ILE A 816 3.84 -20.80 19.78
N GLU A 817 3.29 -22.01 19.73
CA GLU A 817 3.43 -23.01 20.80
C GLU A 817 4.90 -23.36 21.03
N LYS A 818 5.62 -23.71 19.96
CA LYS A 818 7.05 -24.01 20.02
C LYS A 818 7.88 -22.84 20.57
N ALA A 819 7.53 -21.61 20.21
CA ALA A 819 8.20 -20.43 20.77
C ALA A 819 7.90 -20.24 22.26
N ASN A 820 6.65 -20.47 22.69
CA ASN A 820 6.27 -20.40 24.11
C ASN A 820 6.93 -21.51 24.94
N GLU A 821 7.16 -22.70 24.38
CA GLU A 821 7.93 -23.77 25.04
C GLU A 821 9.40 -23.37 25.28
N ALA A 822 9.98 -22.57 24.40
CA ALA A 822 11.34 -22.06 24.54
C ALA A 822 11.47 -20.87 25.52
N ARG A 823 10.35 -20.31 25.99
CA ARG A 823 10.29 -19.10 26.84
C ARG A 823 10.06 -19.44 28.30
N GLN A 824 10.63 -18.63 29.18
CA GLN A 824 10.26 -18.62 30.61
C GLN A 824 8.81 -18.15 30.78
N GLU A 825 8.15 -18.55 31.87
CA GLU A 825 6.71 -18.32 32.08
C GLU A 825 6.30 -16.86 31.94
N GLU A 826 7.08 -15.92 32.50
CA GLU A 826 6.83 -14.48 32.46
C GLU A 826 7.06 -13.86 31.06
N ALA A 827 7.81 -14.56 30.19
CA ALA A 827 8.13 -14.12 28.83
C ALA A 827 7.23 -14.78 27.76
N LYS A 828 6.34 -15.69 28.16
CA LYS A 828 5.40 -16.36 27.25
C LYS A 828 4.42 -15.34 26.64
N MET A 829 4.10 -15.56 25.38
CA MET A 829 3.12 -14.77 24.66
C MET A 829 1.71 -15.25 24.99
N VAL A 830 0.84 -14.31 25.33
CA VAL A 830 -0.61 -14.55 25.46
C VAL A 830 -1.19 -14.79 24.07
N VAL A 831 -1.77 -15.97 23.85
CA VAL A 831 -2.24 -16.39 22.52
C VAL A 831 -3.72 -16.06 22.36
N THR A 832 -4.03 -15.29 21.31
CA THR A 832 -5.40 -15.02 20.86
C THR A 832 -5.64 -15.68 19.50
N LYS A 833 -6.80 -16.31 19.32
CA LYS A 833 -7.21 -16.83 18.02
C LYS A 833 -8.05 -15.77 17.32
N LEU A 834 -7.66 -15.39 16.11
CA LEU A 834 -8.47 -14.52 15.24
C LEU A 834 -9.38 -15.43 14.40
N GLY A 835 -10.69 -15.22 14.53
CA GLY A 835 -11.74 -16.07 13.96
C GLY A 835 -13.01 -15.87 14.76
#